data_AF-A0A917EBN6-F1
#
_entry.id   AF-A0A917EBN6-F1
#
_cell.length_a   1.000
_cell.length_b   1.000
_cell.length_c   1.000
_cell.angle_alpha   90.00
_cell.angle_beta   90.00
_cell.angle_gamma   90.00
#
_symmetry.space_group_name_H-M   'P 1'
#
loop_
_entity.id
_entity.type
_entity.pdbx_description
1 polymer ?
#
loop_
_entity_poly.entity_id
_entity_poly.type
_entity_poly.pdbx_seq_one_letter_code
_entity_poly.pdbx_strand_id
1 'polypeptide(L)'
;MKNVFILDPFELLKTSLPVLIFMVIVIIGYLRHKIENKTPKGLIDIEVINQKWLTENNWSARFSLLFLPFVFLYNILVWFGFGIVSILELLAFLFKKIWSILVYVWSKICTFITFIWFEVIHPTVFWLSKLFWHYPLLFVWYFFEYSFQHIKYAFKTSSISISVKKLLLLTGTGGVLTGIYFLFPNLYSLAVVSFLFLVLFQYTIFSSIALHVSEFDNIKVKPTIITTLIWLAISATSTIILVVIEKLNVYPLSAAGVSISQILIPFSFLLGIAFITSVTCLAPYYYNKDKLNILDYLKQVLLRLPKLIYAQPFQLIGVSIVGIMPLLIFFVFNIGVEKTTGRDFEAWISEISLLEQDLVSFGKVESEISTTQNEINFVLKQKDSTTTYENEQIKAIENSKLNLTILLNKIEDKQIHTFDGIAYEGEKQFFSIPSISQCTNYKFLIEKDGEIFLEKGIQPSKDNQSIILNYRWWQSGEYKISLVPENSCGSLNVPDVYVSVEARRLPINAPSGKQIVCENEIVEYTAQDGYDSYEWQHPFGSKTTTTPNITLTWGNISGTIRVRGVNQNGDITLWTGKDVKVELLPGTAKPTEDFVANEEPNTYKVSRDFTFISREAARDSITKVEDLIINKTTTLNSLNKQFENKLKTLKSELTNLEQKKVDLPLKMIGKFLAILGISLAIALLFSTSFTYLILFHYRLFNFKQNGKHYWEETLQEIQSKNPKQPLLGFFMLLIISALVYSISLII
;
A
#
# COMPACT_ATOMS: atom_id res chain seq x y z
N MET A 1 -40.05 -81.13 126.67
CA MET A 1 -41.20 -81.21 125.75
C MET A 1 -41.60 -79.79 125.39
N LYS A 2 -41.75 -79.30 124.16
CA LYS A 2 -41.58 -79.77 122.77
C LYS A 2 -41.82 -78.49 121.92
N ASN A 3 -40.98 -78.20 120.92
CA ASN A 3 -41.17 -77.36 119.70
C ASN A 3 -41.81 -75.95 119.85
N VAL A 4 -41.08 -74.83 119.66
CA VAL A 4 -40.69 -74.15 118.40
C VAL A 4 -41.87 -73.63 117.55
N PHE A 5 -42.05 -72.30 117.57
CA PHE A 5 -42.31 -71.45 116.39
C PHE A 5 -41.61 -70.10 116.64
N ILE A 6 -40.46 -69.89 115.99
CA ILE A 6 -39.79 -68.59 115.89
C ILE A 6 -40.40 -67.92 114.65
N LEU A 7 -41.14 -66.83 114.84
CA LEU A 7 -41.65 -65.99 113.73
C LEU A 7 -40.52 -65.10 113.21
N ASP A 8 -40.31 -65.13 111.89
CA ASP A 8 -39.33 -64.35 111.15
C ASP A 8 -39.65 -62.83 111.25
N PRO A 9 -38.71 -61.96 111.70
CA PRO A 9 -38.96 -60.54 111.83
C PRO A 9 -39.39 -59.86 110.52
N PHE A 10 -39.00 -60.40 109.37
CA PHE A 10 -39.35 -59.84 108.06
C PHE A 10 -40.81 -60.14 107.64
N GLU A 11 -41.40 -61.26 108.05
CA GLU A 11 -42.84 -61.51 107.87
C GLU A 11 -43.69 -60.64 108.80
N LEU A 12 -43.21 -60.40 110.03
CA LEU A 12 -43.84 -59.48 110.97
C LEU A 12 -43.80 -58.02 110.46
N LEU A 13 -42.71 -57.63 109.78
CA LEU A 13 -42.60 -56.30 109.16
C LEU A 13 -43.51 -56.17 107.93
N LYS A 14 -43.65 -57.19 107.09
CA LYS A 14 -44.56 -57.18 105.93
C LYS A 14 -46.03 -57.10 106.31
N THR A 15 -46.42 -57.77 107.40
CA THR A 15 -47.80 -57.71 107.92
C THR A 15 -48.10 -56.41 108.67
N SER A 16 -47.09 -55.75 109.25
CA SER A 16 -47.24 -54.47 109.97
C SER A 16 -46.99 -53.21 109.13
N LEU A 17 -46.30 -53.31 107.98
CA LEU A 17 -46.02 -52.16 107.09
C LEU A 17 -47.28 -51.41 106.61
N PRO A 18 -48.38 -52.08 106.20
CA PRO A 18 -49.62 -51.38 105.83
C PRO A 18 -50.21 -50.60 106.99
N VAL A 19 -50.11 -51.14 108.21
CA VAL A 19 -50.59 -50.50 109.44
C VAL A 19 -49.72 -49.30 109.80
N LEU A 20 -48.39 -49.39 109.61
CA LEU A 20 -47.45 -48.31 109.85
C LEU A 20 -47.66 -47.16 108.86
N ILE A 21 -47.86 -47.47 107.57
CA ILE A 21 -48.22 -46.49 106.53
C ILE A 21 -49.58 -45.85 106.86
N PHE A 22 -50.56 -46.64 107.29
CA PHE A 22 -51.87 -46.15 107.70
C PHE A 22 -51.76 -45.15 108.86
N MET A 23 -51.00 -45.49 109.91
CA MET A 23 -50.77 -44.61 111.05
C MET A 23 -50.01 -43.33 110.67
N VAL A 24 -49.01 -43.41 109.78
CA VAL A 24 -48.28 -42.23 109.30
C VAL A 24 -49.21 -41.28 108.52
N ILE A 25 -50.09 -41.81 107.67
CA ILE A 25 -51.05 -40.99 106.91
C ILE A 25 -52.09 -40.35 107.84
N VAL A 26 -52.57 -41.07 108.86
CA VAL A 26 -53.44 -40.51 109.92
C VAL A 26 -52.74 -39.37 110.65
N ILE A 27 -51.46 -39.55 111.03
CA ILE A 27 -50.66 -38.52 111.70
C ILE A 27 -50.46 -37.31 110.78
N ILE A 28 -50.20 -37.51 109.49
CA ILE A 28 -50.10 -36.41 108.51
C ILE A 28 -51.42 -35.62 108.45
N GLY A 29 -52.56 -36.32 108.41
CA GLY A 29 -53.88 -35.69 108.46
C GLY A 29 -54.07 -34.86 109.73
N TYR A 30 -53.73 -35.41 110.89
CA TYR A 30 -53.85 -34.73 112.18
C TYR A 30 -52.89 -33.53 112.32
N LEU A 31 -51.63 -33.68 111.93
CA LEU A 31 -50.63 -32.61 111.97
C LEU A 31 -51.04 -31.45 111.06
N ARG A 32 -51.58 -31.75 109.88
CA ARG A 32 -52.09 -30.73 108.97
C ARG A 32 -53.25 -29.94 109.57
N HIS A 33 -54.18 -30.63 110.26
CA HIS A 33 -55.23 -29.94 110.99
C HIS A 33 -54.65 -28.96 112.02
N LYS A 34 -53.62 -29.37 112.76
CA LYS A 34 -52.97 -28.51 113.77
C LYS A 34 -52.24 -27.30 113.15
N ILE A 35 -51.67 -27.44 111.96
CA ILE A 35 -50.89 -26.38 111.29
C ILE A 35 -51.80 -25.40 110.54
N GLU A 36 -52.82 -25.90 109.84
CA GLU A 36 -53.68 -25.07 108.98
C GLU A 36 -55.04 -24.73 109.63
N ASN A 37 -55.34 -25.21 110.84
CA ASN A 37 -56.65 -25.10 111.52
C ASN A 37 -57.85 -25.60 110.70
N LYS A 38 -57.63 -26.43 109.68
CA LYS A 38 -58.70 -27.04 108.86
C LYS A 38 -59.12 -28.37 109.47
N THR A 39 -60.41 -28.52 109.80
CA THR A 39 -60.96 -29.76 110.38
C THR A 39 -61.46 -30.70 109.28
N PRO A 40 -61.24 -32.03 109.40
CA PRO A 40 -61.90 -33.02 108.56
C PRO A 40 -63.42 -32.93 108.74
N LYS A 41 -64.17 -32.89 107.63
CA LYS A 41 -65.63 -32.98 107.67
C LYS A 41 -66.03 -34.39 108.04
N GLY A 42 -66.88 -34.53 109.05
CA GLY A 42 -67.38 -35.82 109.52
C GLY A 42 -66.71 -36.36 110.78
N LEU A 43 -65.82 -35.61 111.45
CA LEU A 43 -65.38 -36.00 112.79
C LEU A 43 -66.56 -36.07 113.75
N ILE A 44 -66.66 -37.19 114.46
CA ILE A 44 -67.67 -37.40 115.48
C ILE A 44 -67.09 -36.98 116.83
N ASP A 45 -67.74 -36.01 117.47
CA ASP A 45 -67.39 -35.62 118.83
C ASP A 45 -67.88 -36.70 119.82
N ILE A 46 -66.92 -37.35 120.46
CA ILE A 46 -67.17 -38.48 121.36
C ILE A 46 -67.92 -38.01 122.59
N GLU A 47 -67.66 -36.79 123.09
CA GLU A 47 -68.30 -36.27 124.30
C GLU A 47 -69.78 -35.97 124.04
N VAL A 48 -70.07 -35.35 122.89
CA VAL A 48 -71.44 -35.04 122.45
C VAL A 48 -72.24 -36.32 122.19
N ILE A 49 -71.68 -37.32 121.51
CA ILE A 49 -72.38 -38.58 121.25
C ILE A 49 -72.60 -39.38 122.54
N ASN A 50 -71.61 -39.43 123.43
CA ASN A 50 -71.73 -40.17 124.68
C ASN A 50 -72.82 -39.57 125.58
N GLN A 51 -72.88 -38.24 125.71
CA GLN A 51 -73.97 -37.59 126.44
C GLN A 51 -75.33 -37.89 125.82
N LYS A 52 -75.44 -37.82 124.47
CA LYS A 52 -76.68 -38.09 123.76
C LYS A 52 -77.17 -39.53 124.00
N TRP A 53 -76.27 -40.51 123.96
CA TRP A 53 -76.60 -41.91 124.24
C TRP A 53 -76.99 -42.16 125.70
N LEU A 54 -76.38 -41.48 126.67
CA LEU A 54 -76.77 -41.62 128.08
C LEU A 54 -78.18 -41.05 128.37
N THR A 55 -78.64 -40.08 127.59
CA THR A 55 -79.95 -39.43 127.78
C THR A 55 -81.12 -40.10 127.05
N GLU A 56 -80.87 -40.93 126.03
CA GLU A 56 -81.92 -41.55 125.20
C GLU A 56 -82.26 -42.98 125.68
N ASN A 57 -83.53 -43.25 125.99
CA ASN A 57 -84.00 -44.60 126.40
C ASN A 57 -84.27 -45.53 125.19
N ASN A 58 -83.40 -45.48 124.18
CA ASN A 58 -83.47 -46.33 122.98
C ASN A 58 -82.64 -47.61 123.15
N TRP A 59 -83.00 -48.68 122.45
CA TRP A 59 -82.29 -49.96 122.56
C TRP A 59 -80.80 -49.86 122.16
N SER A 60 -80.45 -48.98 121.22
CA SER A 60 -79.07 -48.70 120.79
C SER A 60 -78.22 -48.04 121.88
N ALA A 61 -78.79 -47.16 122.70
CA ALA A 61 -78.11 -46.47 123.80
C ALA A 61 -77.65 -47.42 124.91
N ARG A 62 -78.37 -48.53 125.13
CA ARG A 62 -77.99 -49.56 126.11
C ARG A 62 -76.73 -50.35 125.74
N PHE A 63 -76.31 -50.29 124.47
CA PHE A 63 -75.05 -50.87 123.96
C PHE A 63 -73.97 -49.81 123.68
N SER A 64 -74.17 -48.55 124.10
CA SER A 64 -73.27 -47.42 123.85
C SER A 64 -71.80 -47.67 124.18
N LEU A 65 -71.51 -48.33 125.30
CA LEU A 65 -70.14 -48.66 125.72
C LEU A 65 -69.41 -49.57 124.72
N LEU A 66 -70.17 -50.40 123.99
CA LEU A 66 -69.67 -51.32 122.96
C LEU A 66 -69.44 -50.62 121.61
N PHE A 67 -70.13 -49.51 121.35
CA PHE A 67 -70.02 -48.74 120.10
C PHE A 67 -68.95 -47.65 120.12
N LEU A 68 -68.47 -47.21 121.30
CA LEU A 68 -67.41 -46.20 121.43
C LEU A 68 -66.11 -46.53 120.65
N PRO A 69 -65.58 -47.77 120.68
CA PRO A 69 -64.40 -48.13 119.90
C PRO A 69 -64.60 -47.98 118.38
N PHE A 70 -65.81 -48.20 117.88
CA PHE A 70 -66.14 -48.03 116.45
C PHE A 70 -66.18 -46.56 116.05
N VAL A 71 -66.63 -45.66 116.93
CA VAL A 71 -66.56 -44.21 116.71
C VAL A 71 -65.10 -43.74 116.67
N PHE A 72 -64.24 -44.26 117.54
CA PHE A 72 -62.81 -43.96 117.53
C PHE A 72 -62.14 -44.46 116.23
N LEU A 73 -62.45 -45.69 115.80
CA LEU A 73 -61.96 -46.25 114.53
C LEU A 73 -62.43 -45.42 113.32
N TYR A 74 -63.69 -44.96 113.34
CA TYR A 74 -64.24 -44.09 112.31
C TYR A 74 -63.50 -42.75 112.24
N ASN A 75 -63.26 -42.10 113.38
CA ASN A 75 -62.48 -40.86 113.42
C ASN A 75 -61.06 -41.06 112.89
N ILE A 76 -60.41 -42.21 113.18
CA ILE A 76 -59.10 -42.56 112.60
C ILE A 76 -59.19 -42.70 111.07
N LEU A 77 -60.22 -43.35 110.54
CA LEU A 77 -60.41 -43.47 109.09
C LEU A 77 -60.67 -42.12 108.41
N VAL A 78 -61.41 -41.23 109.08
CA VAL A 78 -61.61 -39.85 108.63
C VAL A 78 -60.28 -39.08 108.60
N TRP A 79 -59.45 -39.24 109.64
CA TRP A 79 -58.10 -38.66 109.66
C TRP A 79 -57.18 -39.23 108.57
N PHE A 80 -57.27 -40.54 108.31
CA PHE A 80 -56.54 -41.20 107.24
C PHE A 80 -56.92 -40.64 105.85
N GLY A 81 -58.23 -40.54 105.57
CA GLY A 81 -58.72 -39.95 104.32
C GLY A 81 -58.25 -38.51 104.14
N PHE A 82 -58.24 -37.72 105.21
CA PHE A 82 -57.71 -36.36 105.19
C PHE A 82 -56.19 -36.30 104.94
N GLY A 83 -55.44 -37.27 105.48
CA GLY A 83 -54.01 -37.44 105.20
C GLY A 83 -53.71 -37.69 103.71
N ILE A 84 -54.49 -38.55 103.05
CA ILE A 84 -54.32 -38.83 101.61
C ILE A 84 -54.55 -37.57 100.76
N VAL A 85 -55.66 -36.85 101.01
CA VAL A 85 -55.97 -35.60 100.30
C VAL A 85 -54.83 -34.59 100.42
N SER A 86 -54.20 -34.54 101.60
CA SER A 86 -53.08 -33.65 101.87
C SER A 86 -51.83 -33.95 101.03
N ILE A 87 -51.52 -35.23 100.84
CA ILE A 87 -50.40 -35.64 99.99
C ILE A 87 -50.68 -35.32 98.51
N LEU A 88 -51.90 -35.57 98.05
CA LEU A 88 -52.31 -35.26 96.67
C LEU A 88 -52.26 -33.77 96.37
N GLU A 89 -52.68 -32.92 97.30
CA GLU A 89 -52.59 -31.46 97.15
C GLU A 89 -51.13 -30.97 97.09
N LEU A 90 -50.22 -31.58 97.84
CA LEU A 90 -48.78 -31.26 97.77
C LEU A 90 -48.19 -31.60 96.40
N LEU A 91 -48.52 -32.78 95.85
CA LEU A 91 -48.07 -33.20 94.53
C LEU A 91 -48.63 -32.29 93.43
N ALA A 92 -49.91 -31.92 93.52
CA ALA A 92 -50.55 -30.98 92.60
C ALA A 92 -49.88 -29.59 92.66
N PHE A 93 -49.49 -29.12 93.85
CA PHE A 93 -48.75 -27.86 94.02
C PHE A 93 -47.39 -27.90 93.32
N LEU A 94 -46.61 -28.97 93.49
CA LEU A 94 -45.30 -29.13 92.86
C LEU A 94 -45.41 -29.13 91.33
N PHE A 95 -46.36 -29.90 90.78
CA PHE A 95 -46.59 -29.96 89.34
C PHE A 95 -47.00 -28.59 88.77
N LYS A 96 -47.93 -27.90 89.44
CA LYS A 96 -48.36 -26.55 89.05
C LYS A 96 -47.20 -25.55 89.02
N LYS A 97 -46.27 -25.64 89.97
CA LYS A 97 -45.10 -24.75 90.05
C LYS A 97 -44.11 -25.01 88.91
N ILE A 98 -43.82 -26.28 88.59
CA ILE A 98 -42.94 -26.67 87.47
C ILE A 98 -43.55 -26.22 86.13
N TRP A 99 -44.85 -26.48 85.94
CA TRP A 99 -45.56 -26.08 84.71
C TRP A 99 -45.55 -24.56 84.52
N SER A 100 -45.76 -23.79 85.58
CA SER A 100 -45.68 -22.33 85.53
C SER A 100 -44.30 -21.81 85.10
N ILE A 101 -43.22 -22.49 85.50
CA ILE A 101 -41.85 -22.10 85.10
C ILE A 101 -41.62 -22.39 83.61
N LEU A 102 -42.03 -23.55 83.12
CA LEU A 102 -41.90 -23.91 81.69
C LEU A 102 -42.69 -22.95 80.80
N VAL A 103 -43.94 -22.65 81.17
CA VAL A 103 -44.78 -21.68 80.44
C VAL A 103 -44.16 -20.28 80.47
N TYR A 104 -43.58 -19.87 81.60
CA TYR A 104 -42.87 -18.58 81.71
C TYR A 104 -41.66 -18.52 80.78
N VAL A 105 -40.80 -19.55 80.77
CA VAL A 105 -39.62 -19.62 79.89
C VAL A 105 -40.03 -19.64 78.43
N TRP A 106 -41.02 -20.46 78.07
CA TRP A 106 -41.56 -20.51 76.70
C TRP A 106 -42.14 -19.18 76.27
N SER A 107 -42.94 -18.53 77.11
CA SER A 107 -43.47 -17.19 76.85
C SER A 107 -42.37 -16.17 76.59
N LYS A 108 -41.27 -16.19 77.37
CA LYS A 108 -40.13 -15.29 77.15
C LYS A 108 -39.37 -15.58 75.85
N ILE A 109 -39.19 -16.84 75.49
CA ILE A 109 -38.57 -17.24 74.21
C ILE A 109 -39.45 -16.80 73.03
N CYS A 110 -40.75 -17.08 73.07
CA CYS A 110 -41.68 -16.65 72.03
C CYS A 110 -41.67 -15.13 71.87
N THR A 111 -41.68 -14.38 72.98
CA THR A 111 -41.61 -12.90 72.96
C THR A 111 -40.31 -12.40 72.35
N PHE A 112 -39.17 -13.06 72.64
CA PHE A 112 -37.88 -12.70 72.06
C PHE A 112 -37.80 -12.99 70.56
N ILE A 113 -38.33 -14.13 70.10
CA ILE A 113 -38.39 -14.47 68.68
C ILE A 113 -39.31 -13.50 67.93
N THR A 114 -40.49 -13.18 68.49
CA THR A 114 -41.38 -12.19 67.86
C THR A 114 -40.76 -10.81 67.83
N PHE A 115 -40.00 -10.42 68.86
CA PHE A 115 -39.23 -9.18 68.85
C PHE A 115 -38.20 -9.16 67.71
N ILE A 116 -37.36 -10.19 67.57
CA ILE A 116 -36.38 -10.26 66.48
C ILE A 116 -37.06 -10.20 65.11
N TRP A 117 -38.17 -10.92 64.94
CA TRP A 117 -38.90 -10.94 63.68
C TRP A 117 -39.47 -9.55 63.35
N PHE A 118 -40.26 -8.96 64.24
CA PHE A 118 -41.01 -7.73 63.94
C PHE A 118 -40.17 -6.46 64.02
N GLU A 119 -39.22 -6.37 64.96
CA GLU A 119 -38.42 -5.16 65.15
C GLU A 119 -37.14 -5.13 64.32
N VAL A 120 -36.62 -6.30 63.91
CA VAL A 120 -35.27 -6.39 63.33
C VAL A 120 -35.28 -6.95 61.90
N ILE A 121 -35.79 -8.16 61.70
CA ILE A 121 -35.72 -8.83 60.39
C ILE A 121 -36.76 -8.26 59.43
N HIS A 122 -38.02 -8.19 59.82
CA HIS A 122 -39.13 -7.76 58.96
C HIS A 122 -38.92 -6.34 58.38
N PRO A 123 -38.56 -5.30 59.16
CA PRO A 123 -38.34 -3.97 58.61
C PRO A 123 -37.14 -3.92 57.64
N THR A 124 -36.07 -4.66 57.95
CA THR A 124 -34.84 -4.66 57.15
C THR A 124 -35.01 -5.41 55.83
N VAL A 125 -35.64 -6.58 55.86
CA VAL A 125 -35.95 -7.36 54.65
C VAL A 125 -36.97 -6.64 53.78
N PHE A 126 -38.00 -6.03 54.38
CA PHE A 126 -38.99 -5.27 53.61
C PHE A 126 -38.39 -4.00 53.02
N TRP A 127 -37.46 -3.34 53.71
CA TRP A 127 -36.68 -2.23 53.17
C TRP A 127 -35.81 -2.65 51.98
N LEU A 128 -35.07 -3.76 52.10
CA LEU A 128 -34.29 -4.34 51.01
C LEU A 128 -35.19 -4.71 49.81
N SER A 129 -36.34 -5.32 50.07
CA SER A 129 -37.32 -5.68 49.03
C SER A 129 -37.89 -4.44 48.33
N LYS A 130 -38.25 -3.39 49.09
CA LYS A 130 -38.67 -2.09 48.53
C LYS A 130 -37.57 -1.46 47.65
N LEU A 131 -36.31 -1.49 48.11
CA LEU A 131 -35.18 -1.00 47.32
C LEU A 131 -34.97 -1.85 46.05
N PHE A 132 -35.09 -3.17 46.15
CA PHE A 132 -34.95 -4.08 45.01
C PHE A 132 -36.11 -3.95 44.00
N TRP A 133 -37.31 -3.62 44.46
CA TRP A 133 -38.42 -3.29 43.60
C TRP A 133 -38.23 -1.93 42.91
N HIS A 134 -37.72 -0.93 43.63
CA HIS A 134 -37.60 0.43 43.10
C HIS A 134 -36.42 0.63 42.15
N TYR A 135 -35.22 0.18 42.51
CA TYR A 135 -33.99 0.49 41.78
C TYR A 135 -33.68 -0.50 40.63
N PRO A 136 -33.83 -1.83 40.81
CA PRO A 136 -33.75 -2.77 39.69
C PRO A 136 -34.96 -2.80 38.76
N LEU A 137 -36.19 -2.82 39.29
CA LEU A 137 -37.40 -3.07 38.49
C LEU A 137 -38.06 -1.79 37.98
N LEU A 138 -38.46 -0.90 38.88
CA LEU A 138 -39.11 0.36 38.48
C LEU A 138 -38.15 1.28 37.72
N PHE A 139 -36.89 1.42 38.15
CA PHE A 139 -35.91 2.23 37.43
C PHE A 139 -35.68 1.73 36.00
N VAL A 140 -35.56 0.41 35.82
CA VAL A 140 -35.47 -0.21 34.48
C VAL A 140 -36.71 0.09 33.65
N TRP A 141 -37.90 -0.03 34.24
CA TRP A 141 -39.15 0.34 33.58
C TRP A 141 -39.18 1.82 33.19
N TYR A 142 -38.70 2.72 34.06
CA TYR A 142 -38.62 4.14 33.76
C TYR A 142 -37.65 4.44 32.62
N PHE A 143 -36.46 3.84 32.58
CA PHE A 143 -35.53 4.03 31.46
C PHE A 143 -36.04 3.40 30.16
N PHE A 144 -36.77 2.29 30.27
CA PHE A 144 -37.46 1.69 29.16
C PHE A 144 -38.52 2.66 28.61
N GLU A 145 -39.46 3.14 29.43
CA GLU A 145 -40.46 4.13 29.01
C GLU A 145 -39.81 5.40 28.44
N TYR A 146 -38.77 5.89 29.11
CA TYR A 146 -37.99 7.06 28.70
C TYR A 146 -37.41 6.90 27.28
N SER A 147 -36.90 5.72 26.94
CA SER A 147 -36.44 5.40 25.58
C SER A 147 -37.56 5.57 24.54
N PHE A 148 -38.78 5.10 24.83
CA PHE A 148 -39.90 5.21 23.90
C PHE A 148 -40.44 6.64 23.74
N GLN A 149 -40.36 7.48 24.77
CA GLN A 149 -40.87 8.85 24.72
C GLN A 149 -40.21 9.71 23.62
N HIS A 150 -39.00 9.35 23.18
CA HIS A 150 -38.24 10.12 22.18
C HIS A 150 -38.38 9.60 20.75
N ILE A 151 -38.86 8.37 20.57
CA ILE A 151 -39.04 7.74 19.24
C ILE A 151 -40.00 8.56 18.38
N LYS A 152 -41.13 9.00 18.94
CA LYS A 152 -42.13 9.83 18.22
C LYS A 152 -41.52 11.13 17.68
N TYR A 153 -40.62 11.76 18.41
CA TYR A 153 -39.97 13.01 17.99
C TYR A 153 -38.95 12.79 16.87
N ALA A 154 -38.32 11.62 16.83
CA ALA A 154 -37.36 11.24 15.78
C ALA A 154 -38.01 11.11 14.40
N PHE A 155 -39.28 10.69 14.35
CA PHE A 155 -40.05 10.53 13.11
C PHE A 155 -40.88 11.76 12.69
N LYS A 156 -40.82 12.86 13.46
CA LYS A 156 -41.52 14.10 13.09
C LYS A 156 -40.88 14.72 11.85
N THR A 157 -41.66 15.09 10.84
CA THR A 157 -41.17 15.65 9.56
C THR A 157 -40.25 16.87 9.75
N SER A 158 -40.60 17.78 10.67
CA SER A 158 -39.75 18.93 11.01
C SER A 158 -38.39 18.48 11.56
N SER A 159 -38.37 17.42 12.36
CA SER A 159 -37.13 16.92 12.95
C SER A 159 -36.23 16.24 11.92
N ILE A 160 -36.83 15.41 11.06
CA ILE A 160 -36.12 14.76 9.95
C ILE A 160 -35.51 15.82 9.03
N SER A 161 -36.26 16.85 8.64
CA SER A 161 -35.74 17.91 7.77
C SER A 161 -34.55 18.65 8.36
N ILE A 162 -34.60 19.00 9.66
CA ILE A 162 -33.48 19.65 10.36
C ILE A 162 -32.27 18.71 10.39
N SER A 163 -32.46 17.46 10.80
CA SER A 163 -31.39 16.47 10.93
C SER A 163 -30.76 16.13 9.59
N VAL A 164 -31.55 15.98 8.51
CA VAL A 164 -31.01 15.76 7.15
C VAL A 164 -30.15 16.94 6.71
N LYS A 165 -30.59 18.20 6.89
CA LYS A 165 -29.77 19.36 6.52
C LYS A 165 -28.44 19.41 7.29
N LYS A 166 -28.47 19.06 8.58
CA LYS A 166 -27.31 19.09 9.46
C LYS A 166 -26.34 17.94 9.17
N LEU A 167 -26.86 16.73 8.98
CA LEU A 167 -26.07 15.59 8.58
C LEU A 167 -25.51 15.77 7.18
N LEU A 168 -26.27 16.32 6.22
CA LEU A 168 -25.76 16.58 4.86
C LEU A 168 -24.65 17.62 4.85
N LEU A 169 -24.74 18.66 5.71
CA LEU A 169 -23.62 19.58 5.93
C LEU A 169 -22.39 18.82 6.45
N LEU A 170 -22.56 17.96 7.45
CA LEU A 170 -21.48 17.18 8.06
C LEU A 170 -20.86 16.16 7.10
N THR A 171 -21.67 15.33 6.43
CA THR A 171 -21.22 14.28 5.53
C THR A 171 -20.75 14.84 4.20
N GLY A 172 -21.36 15.92 3.71
CA GLY A 172 -20.95 16.61 2.48
C GLY A 172 -19.59 17.28 2.63
N THR A 173 -19.40 18.08 3.68
CA THR A 173 -18.08 18.67 3.98
C THR A 173 -17.07 17.61 4.41
N GLY A 174 -17.48 16.57 5.12
CA GLY A 174 -16.64 15.41 5.42
C GLY A 174 -16.13 14.75 4.15
N GLY A 175 -17.00 14.54 3.16
CA GLY A 175 -16.62 14.03 1.83
C GLY A 175 -15.65 14.94 1.09
N VAL A 176 -15.83 16.27 1.17
CA VAL A 176 -14.88 17.25 0.60
C VAL A 176 -13.53 17.18 1.31
N LEU A 177 -13.52 17.11 2.64
CA LEU A 177 -12.29 16.98 3.43
C LEU A 177 -11.56 15.67 3.11
N THR A 178 -12.28 14.56 2.93
CA THR A 178 -11.72 13.28 2.46
C THR A 178 -11.15 13.42 1.03
N GLY A 179 -11.83 14.15 0.14
CA GLY A 179 -11.31 14.48 -1.18
C GLY A 179 -10.01 15.28 -1.12
N ILE A 180 -9.91 16.27 -0.22
CA ILE A 180 -8.68 17.04 0.03
C ILE A 180 -7.56 16.13 0.56
N TYR A 181 -7.89 15.18 1.44
CA TYR A 181 -6.92 14.18 1.90
C TYR A 181 -6.39 13.33 0.74
N PHE A 182 -7.24 12.88 -0.18
CA PHE A 182 -6.80 12.11 -1.36
C PHE A 182 -5.91 12.93 -2.32
N LEU A 183 -6.06 14.25 -2.37
CA LEU A 183 -5.17 15.11 -3.15
C LEU A 183 -3.78 15.27 -2.50
N PHE A 184 -3.71 15.14 -1.17
CA PHE A 184 -2.48 15.32 -0.40
C PHE A 184 -2.37 14.20 0.65
N PRO A 185 -2.17 12.92 0.28
CA PRO A 185 -2.21 11.79 1.21
C PRO A 185 -0.95 11.79 2.10
N ASN A 186 -0.98 12.58 3.17
CA ASN A 186 0.09 12.67 4.14
C ASN A 186 -0.49 12.74 5.56
N LEU A 187 0.35 12.44 6.56
CA LEU A 187 -0.10 12.35 7.94
C LEU A 187 -0.61 13.69 8.50
N TYR A 188 -0.03 14.81 8.03
CA TYR A 188 -0.44 16.14 8.44
C TYR A 188 -1.83 16.50 7.91
N SER A 189 -2.13 16.17 6.66
CA SER A 189 -3.43 16.40 6.05
C SER A 189 -4.49 15.51 6.70
N LEU A 190 -4.17 14.26 7.05
CA LEU A 190 -5.06 13.39 7.81
C LEU A 190 -5.41 14.01 9.18
N ALA A 191 -4.41 14.45 9.95
CA ALA A 191 -4.64 15.08 11.25
C ALA A 191 -5.49 16.35 11.16
N VAL A 192 -5.26 17.18 10.14
CA VAL A 192 -6.01 18.42 9.88
C VAL A 192 -7.44 18.10 9.46
N VAL A 193 -7.64 17.16 8.53
CA VAL A 193 -8.96 16.72 8.06
C VAL A 193 -9.77 16.11 9.20
N SER A 194 -9.19 15.21 9.99
CA SER A 194 -9.84 14.63 11.16
C SER A 194 -10.20 15.69 12.20
N PHE A 195 -9.32 16.68 12.43
CA PHE A 195 -9.61 17.78 13.36
C PHE A 195 -10.78 18.64 12.87
N LEU A 196 -10.78 19.06 11.60
CA LEU A 196 -11.85 19.85 11.01
C LEU A 196 -13.18 19.10 11.02
N PHE A 197 -13.16 17.80 10.73
CA PHE A 197 -14.34 16.94 10.80
C PHE A 197 -14.89 16.85 12.23
N LEU A 198 -14.04 16.64 13.25
CA LEU A 198 -14.46 16.57 14.65
C LEU A 198 -15.05 17.89 15.16
N VAL A 199 -14.46 19.03 14.79
CA VAL A 199 -14.99 20.36 15.11
C VAL A 199 -16.39 20.54 14.50
N LEU A 200 -16.55 20.15 13.24
CA LEU A 200 -17.82 20.25 12.55
C LEU A 200 -18.87 19.27 13.12
N PHE A 201 -18.48 18.05 13.45
CA PHE A 201 -19.32 17.06 14.10
C PHE A 201 -19.90 17.62 15.40
N GLN A 202 -19.04 18.20 16.23
CA GLN A 202 -19.46 18.81 17.49
C GLN A 202 -20.38 20.02 17.24
N TYR A 203 -20.04 20.91 16.30
CA TYR A 203 -20.92 22.01 15.90
C TYR A 203 -22.31 21.53 15.46
N THR A 204 -22.36 20.41 14.73
CA THR A 204 -23.60 19.79 14.28
C THR A 204 -24.46 19.35 15.46
N ILE A 205 -23.87 18.72 16.48
CA ILE A 205 -24.58 18.34 17.72
C ILE A 205 -25.14 19.58 18.44
N PHE A 206 -24.29 20.59 18.67
CA PHE A 206 -24.68 21.83 19.35
C PHE A 206 -25.83 22.55 18.62
N SER A 207 -25.71 22.70 17.31
CA SER A 207 -26.71 23.36 16.49
C SER A 207 -28.02 22.59 16.45
N SER A 208 -27.98 21.26 16.44
CA SER A 208 -29.20 20.43 16.43
C SER A 208 -29.94 20.46 17.77
N ILE A 209 -29.23 20.47 18.90
CA ILE A 209 -29.86 20.64 20.23
C ILE A 209 -30.58 21.99 20.31
N ALA A 210 -29.91 23.08 19.90
CA ALA A 210 -30.51 24.41 19.95
C ALA A 210 -31.84 24.47 19.18
N LEU A 211 -31.89 23.88 17.98
CA LEU A 211 -33.07 23.91 17.11
C LEU A 211 -34.22 22.99 17.56
N HIS A 212 -33.92 21.90 18.26
CA HIS A 212 -34.96 20.98 18.76
C HIS A 212 -35.56 21.39 20.11
N VAL A 213 -34.90 22.30 20.83
CA VAL A 213 -35.27 22.67 22.20
C VAL A 213 -35.95 24.04 22.27
N SER A 214 -35.77 24.95 21.29
CA SER A 214 -36.31 26.32 21.37
C SER A 214 -37.66 26.53 20.66
N GLU A 215 -38.72 26.76 21.44
CA GLU A 215 -39.46 28.03 21.33
C GLU A 215 -38.48 29.16 21.75
N PHE A 216 -38.39 30.26 20.99
CA PHE A 216 -37.57 31.49 21.20
C PHE A 216 -36.08 31.56 20.78
N ASP A 217 -35.82 32.72 20.14
CA ASP A 217 -34.65 33.39 19.55
C ASP A 217 -33.20 32.92 19.72
N ASN A 218 -32.53 32.90 18.55
CA ASN A 218 -31.12 33.18 18.26
C ASN A 218 -30.04 32.62 19.20
N ILE A 219 -29.60 31.39 18.87
CA ILE A 219 -28.20 30.96 18.70
C ILE A 219 -27.17 31.64 19.63
N LYS A 220 -27.06 31.15 20.87
CA LYS A 220 -25.94 31.48 21.79
C LYS A 220 -24.91 30.36 21.97
N VAL A 221 -25.10 29.19 21.35
CA VAL A 221 -24.23 28.04 21.63
C VAL A 221 -23.13 27.92 20.58
N LYS A 222 -21.96 28.52 20.86
CA LYS A 222 -20.74 28.39 20.05
C LYS A 222 -19.70 27.50 20.76
N PRO A 223 -18.97 26.63 20.05
CA PRO A 223 -17.83 25.92 20.62
C PRO A 223 -16.77 26.95 21.06
N THR A 224 -16.22 26.79 22.27
CA THR A 224 -15.15 27.66 22.80
C THR A 224 -13.77 27.12 22.41
N ILE A 225 -12.76 27.98 22.52
CA ILE A 225 -11.34 27.62 22.29
C ILE A 225 -10.91 26.38 23.11
N ILE A 226 -11.41 26.25 24.34
CA ILE A 226 -11.12 25.11 25.22
C ILE A 226 -11.69 23.81 24.63
N THR A 227 -12.92 23.85 24.09
CA THR A 227 -13.52 22.67 23.45
C THR A 227 -12.77 22.30 22.18
N THR A 228 -12.32 23.25 21.38
CA THR A 228 -11.51 22.97 20.17
C THR A 228 -10.13 22.39 20.51
N LEU A 229 -9.52 22.74 21.64
CA LEU A 229 -8.23 22.17 22.08
C LEU A 229 -8.36 20.68 22.46
N ILE A 230 -9.46 20.27 23.08
CA ILE A 230 -9.74 18.86 23.39
C ILE A 230 -9.85 18.05 22.09
N TRP A 231 -10.54 18.59 21.08
CA TRP A 231 -10.68 17.94 19.78
C TRP A 231 -9.37 17.86 19.00
N LEU A 232 -8.52 18.87 19.12
CA LEU A 232 -7.17 18.85 18.56
C LEU A 232 -6.34 17.73 19.20
N ALA A 233 -6.41 17.57 20.53
CA ALA A 233 -5.71 16.50 21.24
C ALA A 233 -6.21 15.11 20.83
N ILE A 234 -7.53 14.93 20.68
CA ILE A 234 -8.13 13.68 20.20
C ILE A 234 -7.66 13.37 18.77
N SER A 235 -7.73 14.35 17.86
CA SER A 235 -7.30 14.19 16.46
C SER A 235 -5.83 13.80 16.38
N ALA A 236 -4.96 14.56 17.04
CA ALA A 236 -3.52 14.32 17.06
C ALA A 236 -3.19 12.92 17.60
N THR A 237 -3.83 12.50 18.69
CA THR A 237 -3.58 11.17 19.27
C THR A 237 -4.08 10.05 18.37
N SER A 238 -5.25 10.23 17.73
CA SER A 238 -5.76 9.26 16.75
C SER A 238 -4.81 9.11 15.54
N THR A 239 -4.26 10.20 15.02
CA THR A 239 -3.26 10.13 13.94
C THR A 239 -1.98 9.44 14.40
N ILE A 240 -1.49 9.73 15.61
CA ILE A 240 -0.31 9.06 16.17
C ILE A 240 -0.54 7.54 16.30
N ILE A 241 -1.73 7.11 16.73
CA ILE A 241 -2.08 5.69 16.82
C ILE A 241 -2.06 5.03 15.43
N LEU A 242 -2.66 5.68 14.42
CA LEU A 242 -2.65 5.15 13.05
C LEU A 242 -1.23 5.00 12.50
N VAL A 243 -0.35 5.97 12.75
CA VAL A 243 1.08 5.89 12.38
C VAL A 243 1.78 4.73 13.06
N VAL A 244 1.49 4.52 14.36
CA VAL A 244 2.05 3.39 15.11
C VAL A 244 1.58 2.07 14.53
N ILE A 245 0.28 1.93 14.22
CA ILE A 245 -0.29 0.72 13.61
C ILE A 245 0.32 0.45 12.23
N GLU A 246 0.44 1.47 11.38
CA GLU A 246 1.03 1.35 10.04
C GLU A 246 2.50 0.92 10.10
N LYS A 247 3.29 1.54 10.99
CA LYS A 247 4.71 1.17 11.18
C LYS A 247 4.90 -0.20 11.81
N LEU A 248 3.98 -0.66 12.65
CA LEU A 248 4.01 -2.01 13.24
C LEU A 248 3.77 -3.12 12.19
N ASN A 249 3.08 -2.80 11.09
CA ASN A 249 2.84 -3.75 9.99
C ASN A 249 4.08 -3.95 9.09
N VAL A 250 5.02 -2.98 9.07
CA VAL A 250 6.22 -3.00 8.22
C VAL A 250 7.48 -3.41 8.99
N TYR A 251 7.54 -3.15 10.30
CA TYR A 251 8.66 -3.55 11.14
C TYR A 251 8.16 -4.24 12.42
N PRO A 252 8.59 -5.47 12.72
CA PRO A 252 8.36 -6.09 14.03
C PRO A 252 9.30 -5.43 15.05
N LEU A 253 9.05 -4.16 15.43
CA LEU A 253 9.76 -3.51 16.52
C LEU A 253 9.19 -4.00 17.85
N SER A 254 9.56 -5.22 18.23
CA SER A 254 9.07 -5.93 19.43
C SER A 254 9.45 -5.27 20.76
N ALA A 255 10.40 -4.32 20.79
CA ALA A 255 10.79 -3.59 22.01
C ALA A 255 10.18 -2.18 22.08
N ALA A 256 10.29 -1.34 21.04
CA ALA A 256 9.78 0.03 21.09
C ALA A 256 8.25 0.09 20.88
N GLY A 257 7.66 -0.85 20.12
CA GLY A 257 6.23 -0.93 19.90
C GLY A 257 5.45 -1.21 21.19
N VAL A 258 6.02 -2.01 22.09
CA VAL A 258 5.43 -2.32 23.40
C VAL A 258 5.45 -1.10 24.32
N SER A 259 6.58 -0.37 24.39
CA SER A 259 6.67 0.83 25.24
C SER A 259 5.78 1.98 24.75
N ILE A 260 5.71 2.19 23.43
CA ILE A 260 4.86 3.24 22.83
C ILE A 260 3.37 2.90 22.98
N SER A 261 2.98 1.65 22.77
CA SER A 261 1.59 1.20 22.96
C SER A 261 1.15 1.27 24.42
N GLN A 262 2.00 0.90 25.38
CA GLN A 262 1.71 1.02 26.82
C GLN A 262 1.47 2.47 27.26
N ILE A 263 2.11 3.45 26.62
CA ILE A 263 1.86 4.88 26.87
C ILE A 263 0.59 5.32 26.14
N LEU A 264 0.40 4.92 24.88
CA LEU A 264 -0.75 5.37 24.09
C LEU A 264 -2.10 4.80 24.57
N ILE A 265 -2.15 3.58 25.10
CA ILE A 265 -3.42 2.94 25.51
C ILE A 265 -4.13 3.75 26.61
N PRO A 266 -3.50 4.12 27.74
CA PRO A 266 -4.14 4.96 28.76
C PRO A 266 -4.59 6.32 28.23
N PHE A 267 -3.78 6.99 27.39
CA PHE A 267 -4.15 8.26 26.78
C PHE A 267 -5.33 8.12 25.82
N SER A 268 -5.34 7.05 25.00
CA SER A 268 -6.44 6.74 24.09
C SER A 268 -7.73 6.45 24.85
N PHE A 269 -7.63 5.74 25.97
CA PHE A 269 -8.77 5.46 26.84
C PHE A 269 -9.33 6.75 27.46
N LEU A 270 -8.47 7.60 28.01
CA LEU A 270 -8.85 8.90 28.57
C LEU A 270 -9.47 9.82 27.52
N LEU A 271 -8.89 9.88 26.32
CA LEU A 271 -9.41 10.67 25.21
C LEU A 271 -10.70 10.08 24.64
N GLY A 272 -10.87 8.77 24.65
CA GLY A 272 -12.13 8.10 24.33
C GLY A 272 -13.25 8.46 25.31
N ILE A 273 -12.95 8.51 26.61
CA ILE A 273 -13.90 9.01 27.63
C ILE A 273 -14.20 10.49 27.40
N ALA A 274 -13.18 11.30 27.11
CA ALA A 274 -13.37 12.72 26.80
C ALA A 274 -14.25 12.92 25.55
N PHE A 275 -14.07 12.09 24.52
CA PHE A 275 -14.91 12.05 23.32
C PHE A 275 -16.36 11.69 23.66
N ILE A 276 -16.59 10.58 24.37
CA ILE A 276 -17.95 10.13 24.69
C ILE A 276 -18.69 11.15 25.55
N THR A 277 -18.03 11.66 26.59
CA THR A 277 -18.63 12.66 27.49
C THR A 277 -18.90 13.98 26.76
N SER A 278 -18.02 14.39 25.85
CA SER A 278 -18.22 15.62 25.09
C SER A 278 -19.36 15.53 24.06
N VAL A 279 -19.54 14.37 23.42
CA VAL A 279 -20.67 14.12 22.52
C VAL A 279 -22.00 14.10 23.29
N THR A 280 -22.02 13.49 24.47
CA THR A 280 -23.27 13.22 25.21
C THR A 280 -23.66 14.32 26.20
N CYS A 281 -22.71 15.01 26.84
CA CYS A 281 -22.95 15.87 27.99
C CYS A 281 -22.53 17.33 27.80
N LEU A 282 -21.59 17.62 26.90
CA LEU A 282 -21.04 18.98 26.76
C LEU A 282 -22.06 19.97 26.22
N ALA A 283 -22.79 19.59 25.16
CA ALA A 283 -23.79 20.48 24.58
C ALA A 283 -24.99 20.76 25.53
N PRO A 284 -25.56 19.75 26.22
CA PRO A 284 -26.55 19.99 27.28
C PRO A 284 -26.02 20.82 28.46
N TYR A 285 -24.75 20.66 28.84
CA TYR A 285 -24.14 21.45 29.90
C TYR A 285 -24.04 22.94 29.52
N TYR A 286 -23.54 23.24 28.32
CA TYR A 286 -23.46 24.61 27.79
C TYR A 286 -24.82 25.27 27.62
N TYR A 287 -25.85 24.48 27.28
CA TYR A 287 -27.21 25.02 27.18
C TYR A 287 -27.72 25.52 28.54
N ASN A 288 -27.36 24.85 29.63
CA ASN A 288 -27.77 25.23 30.98
C ASN A 288 -26.82 26.27 31.64
N LYS A 289 -25.61 26.45 31.10
CA LYS A 289 -24.59 27.37 31.62
C LYS A 289 -23.89 28.11 30.49
N ASP A 290 -24.01 29.44 30.48
CA ASP A 290 -23.43 30.33 29.46
C ASP A 290 -21.88 30.24 29.32
N LYS A 291 -21.16 29.65 30.29
CA LYS A 291 -19.70 29.50 30.27
C LYS A 291 -19.24 28.12 30.75
N LEU A 292 -18.22 27.58 30.09
CA LEU A 292 -17.59 26.33 30.50
C LEU A 292 -16.58 26.52 31.63
N ASN A 293 -16.97 26.06 32.81
CA ASN A 293 -16.04 25.72 33.87
C ASN A 293 -15.74 24.20 33.80
N ILE A 294 -14.47 23.84 33.59
CA ILE A 294 -14.04 22.43 33.41
C ILE A 294 -14.28 21.61 34.68
N LEU A 295 -13.95 22.14 35.86
CA LEU A 295 -14.12 21.42 37.13
C LEU A 295 -15.59 21.16 37.43
N ASP A 296 -16.44 22.17 37.20
CA ASP A 296 -17.88 21.99 37.36
C ASP A 296 -18.44 21.02 36.30
N TYR A 297 -18.00 21.12 35.04
CA TYR A 297 -18.39 20.16 33.99
C TYR A 297 -18.05 18.71 34.39
N LEU A 298 -16.80 18.44 34.81
CA LEU A 298 -16.38 17.12 35.26
C LEU A 298 -17.20 16.64 36.45
N LYS A 299 -17.50 17.52 37.42
CA LYS A 299 -18.38 17.21 38.54
C LYS A 299 -19.79 16.83 38.07
N GLN A 300 -20.36 17.59 37.14
CA GLN A 300 -21.70 17.34 36.60
C GLN A 300 -21.77 16.03 35.79
N VAL A 301 -20.70 15.69 35.06
CA VAL A 301 -20.56 14.40 34.37
C VAL A 301 -20.46 13.26 35.38
N LEU A 302 -19.60 13.37 36.39
CA LEU A 302 -19.40 12.34 37.41
C LEU A 302 -20.70 12.04 38.18
N LEU A 303 -21.44 13.08 38.56
CA LEU A 303 -22.75 12.94 39.24
C LEU A 303 -23.81 12.24 38.37
N ARG A 304 -23.66 12.26 37.04
CA ARG A 304 -24.61 11.66 36.08
C ARG A 304 -24.10 10.36 35.48
N LEU A 305 -22.84 9.97 35.74
CA LEU A 305 -22.24 8.76 35.21
C LEU A 305 -23.08 7.50 35.50
N PRO A 306 -23.63 7.29 36.71
CA PRO A 306 -24.51 6.15 36.95
C PRO A 306 -25.73 6.14 36.01
N LYS A 307 -26.38 7.30 35.82
CA LYS A 307 -27.55 7.43 34.93
C LYS A 307 -27.18 7.12 33.47
N LEU A 308 -26.02 7.60 33.01
CA LEU A 308 -25.54 7.33 31.65
C LEU A 308 -25.30 5.84 31.42
N ILE A 309 -24.72 5.14 32.42
CA ILE A 309 -24.46 3.69 32.36
C ILE A 309 -25.77 2.90 32.35
N TYR A 310 -26.69 3.17 33.28
CA TYR A 310 -27.99 2.48 33.35
C TYR A 310 -28.86 2.73 32.11
N ALA A 311 -28.73 3.90 31.47
CA ALA A 311 -29.50 4.25 30.29
C ALA A 311 -29.01 3.57 28.99
N GLN A 312 -27.78 3.08 28.92
CA GLN A 312 -27.19 2.50 27.69
C GLN A 312 -28.01 1.36 27.05
N PRO A 313 -28.43 0.29 27.77
CA PRO A 313 -29.20 -0.78 27.14
C PRO A 313 -30.53 -0.29 26.55
N PHE A 314 -31.17 0.69 27.20
CA PHE A 314 -32.42 1.27 26.73
C PHE A 314 -32.22 2.23 25.56
N GLN A 315 -31.10 2.96 25.55
CA GLN A 315 -30.68 3.77 24.41
C GLN A 315 -30.51 2.89 23.16
N LEU A 316 -29.86 1.74 23.29
CA LEU A 316 -29.67 0.78 22.19
C LEU A 316 -31.01 0.26 21.67
N ILE A 317 -31.95 -0.10 22.55
CA ILE A 317 -33.31 -0.51 22.15
C ILE A 317 -33.98 0.60 21.32
N GLY A 318 -33.92 1.86 21.78
CA GLY A 318 -34.52 2.97 21.06
C GLY A 318 -33.86 3.26 19.72
N VAL A 319 -32.52 3.22 19.64
CA VAL A 319 -31.78 3.34 18.38
C VAL A 319 -32.16 2.21 17.41
N SER A 320 -32.24 0.96 17.89
CA SER A 320 -32.66 -0.18 17.08
C SER A 320 -34.05 0.02 16.48
N ILE A 321 -35.02 0.43 17.30
CA ILE A 321 -36.40 0.68 16.82
C ILE A 321 -36.43 1.80 15.78
N VAL A 322 -35.75 2.91 16.05
CA VAL A 322 -35.70 4.06 15.13
C VAL A 322 -34.94 3.74 13.83
N GLY A 323 -34.00 2.79 13.89
CA GLY A 323 -33.19 2.34 12.76
C GLY A 323 -33.87 1.33 11.83
N ILE A 324 -34.95 0.64 12.24
CA ILE A 324 -35.63 -0.38 11.41
C ILE A 324 -36.07 0.20 10.06
N MET A 325 -36.80 1.31 10.06
CA MET A 325 -37.34 1.89 8.83
C MET A 325 -36.23 2.41 7.89
N PRO A 326 -35.24 3.19 8.34
CA PRO A 326 -34.08 3.53 7.52
C PRO A 326 -33.37 2.31 6.92
N LEU A 327 -33.13 1.26 7.71
CA LEU A 327 -32.44 0.05 7.23
C LEU A 327 -33.24 -0.67 6.14
N LEU A 328 -34.57 -0.74 6.28
CA LEU A 328 -35.44 -1.29 5.23
C LEU A 328 -35.38 -0.46 3.95
N ILE A 329 -35.40 0.88 4.06
CA ILE A 329 -35.25 1.78 2.90
C ILE A 329 -33.90 1.57 2.23
N PHE A 330 -32.82 1.46 3.01
CA PHE A 330 -31.48 1.17 2.47
C PHE A 330 -31.45 -0.18 1.75
N PHE A 331 -32.03 -1.22 2.33
CA PHE A 331 -32.06 -2.54 1.72
C PHE A 331 -32.81 -2.54 0.37
N VAL A 332 -33.98 -1.90 0.30
CA VAL A 332 -34.74 -1.75 -0.95
C VAL A 332 -33.97 -0.91 -1.97
N PHE A 333 -33.34 0.18 -1.51
CA PHE A 333 -32.51 1.03 -2.37
C PHE A 333 -31.31 0.27 -2.93
N ASN A 334 -30.60 -0.51 -2.10
CA ASN A 334 -29.46 -1.31 -2.52
C ASN A 334 -29.86 -2.35 -3.59
N ILE A 335 -30.98 -3.05 -3.39
CA ILE A 335 -31.53 -3.96 -4.41
C ILE A 335 -31.85 -3.21 -5.72
N GLY A 336 -32.39 -1.99 -5.63
CA GLY A 336 -32.66 -1.16 -6.80
C GLY A 336 -31.39 -0.76 -7.55
N VAL A 337 -30.35 -0.35 -6.83
CA VAL A 337 -29.04 0.00 -7.40
C VAL A 337 -28.37 -1.21 -8.02
N GLU A 338 -28.41 -2.37 -7.35
CA GLU A 338 -27.85 -3.62 -7.85
C GLU A 338 -28.52 -4.06 -9.14
N LYS A 339 -29.86 -4.01 -9.22
CA LYS A 339 -30.60 -4.37 -10.44
C LYS A 339 -30.35 -3.43 -11.61
N THR A 340 -30.06 -2.16 -11.37
CA THR A 340 -29.88 -1.15 -12.42
C THR A 340 -28.42 -1.04 -12.89
N THR A 341 -27.47 -1.20 -11.97
CA THR A 341 -26.04 -1.00 -12.25
C THR A 341 -25.23 -2.31 -12.30
N GLY A 342 -25.82 -3.43 -11.87
CA GLY A 342 -25.12 -4.71 -11.72
C GLY A 342 -24.10 -4.72 -10.58
N ARG A 343 -24.07 -3.68 -9.74
CA ARG A 343 -23.16 -3.50 -8.62
C ARG A 343 -23.94 -3.12 -7.37
N ASP A 344 -23.60 -3.75 -6.25
CA ASP A 344 -24.14 -3.39 -4.94
C ASP A 344 -23.44 -2.15 -4.37
N PHE A 345 -23.92 -1.67 -3.22
CA PHE A 345 -23.37 -0.50 -2.54
C PHE A 345 -21.91 -0.70 -2.11
N GLU A 346 -21.50 -1.92 -1.76
CA GLU A 346 -20.12 -2.25 -1.39
C GLU A 346 -19.17 -2.09 -2.59
N ALA A 347 -19.56 -2.60 -3.75
CA ALA A 347 -18.81 -2.44 -4.99
C ALA A 347 -18.66 -0.94 -5.37
N TRP A 348 -19.69 -0.12 -5.11
CA TRP A 348 -19.61 1.33 -5.32
C TRP A 348 -18.63 2.02 -4.37
N ILE A 349 -18.59 1.63 -3.08
CA ILE A 349 -17.60 2.15 -2.12
C ILE A 349 -16.19 1.74 -2.54
N SER A 350 -16.00 0.49 -2.97
CA SER A 350 -14.71 -0.01 -3.47
C SER A 350 -14.21 0.81 -4.67
N GLU A 351 -15.10 1.14 -5.61
CA GLU A 351 -14.76 1.96 -6.77
C GLU A 351 -14.30 3.39 -6.38
N ILE A 352 -14.91 3.97 -5.34
CA ILE A 352 -14.50 5.27 -4.78
C ILE A 352 -13.11 5.19 -4.14
N SER A 353 -12.75 4.07 -3.52
CA SER A 353 -11.43 3.89 -2.90
C SER A 353 -10.28 3.95 -3.91
N LEU A 354 -10.55 3.66 -5.19
CA LEU A 354 -9.59 3.76 -6.29
C LEU A 354 -9.37 5.19 -6.80
N LEU A 355 -10.07 6.20 -6.25
CA LEU A 355 -9.96 7.59 -6.69
C LEU A 355 -8.52 8.13 -6.57
N GLU A 356 -7.77 7.72 -5.54
CA GLU A 356 -6.35 8.09 -5.38
C GLU A 356 -5.50 7.58 -6.56
N GLN A 357 -5.71 6.34 -6.97
CA GLN A 357 -4.98 5.75 -8.10
C GLN A 357 -5.32 6.45 -9.42
N ASP A 358 -6.58 6.83 -9.61
CA ASP A 358 -7.02 7.60 -10.78
C ASP A 358 -6.37 9.00 -10.79
N LEU A 359 -6.32 9.70 -9.65
CA LEU A 359 -5.64 11.00 -9.55
C LEU A 359 -4.14 10.92 -9.90
N VAL A 360 -3.44 9.92 -9.38
CA VAL A 360 -2.00 9.71 -9.69
C VAL A 360 -1.80 9.36 -11.17
N SER A 361 -2.67 8.53 -11.73
CA SER A 361 -2.55 8.14 -13.14
C SER A 361 -2.86 9.29 -14.10
N PHE A 362 -3.72 10.24 -13.73
CA PHE A 362 -3.96 11.45 -14.55
C PHE A 362 -2.67 12.24 -14.81
N GLY A 363 -1.89 12.50 -13.75
CA GLY A 363 -0.63 13.22 -13.86
C GLY A 363 0.41 12.46 -14.70
N LYS A 364 0.42 11.12 -14.62
CA LYS A 364 1.33 10.27 -15.41
C LYS A 364 0.97 10.24 -16.89
N VAL A 365 -0.31 10.15 -17.23
CA VAL A 365 -0.78 10.06 -18.62
C VAL A 365 -0.34 11.27 -19.45
N GLU A 366 -0.36 12.49 -18.89
CA GLU A 366 0.10 13.68 -19.62
C GLU A 366 1.59 13.60 -19.99
N SER A 367 2.42 13.13 -19.05
CA SER A 367 3.85 12.94 -19.27
C SER A 367 4.11 11.82 -20.27
N GLU A 368 3.36 10.72 -20.19
CA GLU A 368 3.45 9.59 -21.12
C GLU A 368 3.08 10.03 -22.55
N ILE A 369 1.99 10.80 -22.72
CA ILE A 369 1.60 11.38 -24.02
C ILE A 369 2.73 12.21 -24.62
N SER A 370 3.32 13.12 -23.84
CA SER A 370 4.43 13.96 -24.31
C SER A 370 5.65 13.11 -24.70
N THR A 371 5.96 12.10 -23.91
CA THR A 371 7.09 11.18 -24.16
C THR A 371 6.88 10.38 -25.45
N THR A 372 5.70 9.77 -25.62
CA THR A 372 5.33 9.00 -26.80
C THR A 372 5.30 9.88 -28.06
N GLN A 373 4.80 11.11 -27.96
CA GLN A 373 4.83 12.07 -29.07
C GLN A 373 6.26 12.42 -29.50
N ASN A 374 7.16 12.61 -28.53
CA ASN A 374 8.57 12.84 -28.80
C ASN A 374 9.24 11.63 -29.45
N GLU A 375 8.90 10.41 -29.02
CA GLU A 375 9.41 9.18 -29.65
C GLU A 375 8.91 9.03 -31.08
N ILE A 376 7.63 9.33 -31.36
CA ILE A 376 7.08 9.34 -32.73
C ILE A 376 7.88 10.32 -33.61
N ASN A 377 8.10 11.54 -33.14
CA ASN A 377 8.86 12.56 -33.88
C ASN A 377 10.31 12.12 -34.13
N PHE A 378 10.94 11.49 -33.13
CA PHE A 378 12.29 10.96 -33.26
C PHE A 378 12.38 9.83 -34.30
N VAL A 379 11.44 8.88 -34.27
CA VAL A 379 11.38 7.78 -35.23
C VAL A 379 11.11 8.30 -36.65
N LEU A 380 10.23 9.30 -36.81
CA LEU A 380 10.01 9.96 -38.10
C LEU A 380 11.30 10.59 -38.62
N LYS A 381 12.01 11.36 -37.79
CA LYS A 381 13.28 11.99 -38.16
C LYS A 381 14.34 10.96 -38.54
N GLN A 382 14.42 9.83 -37.82
CA GLN A 382 15.32 8.72 -38.17
C GLN A 382 14.94 8.06 -39.50
N LYS A 383 13.65 7.80 -39.72
CA LYS A 383 13.14 7.23 -40.98
C LYS A 383 13.53 8.14 -42.15
N ASP A 384 13.25 9.43 -42.06
CA ASP A 384 13.52 10.40 -43.11
C ASP A 384 15.03 10.49 -43.39
N SER A 385 15.84 10.67 -42.34
CA SER A 385 17.30 10.75 -42.47
C SER A 385 17.91 9.48 -43.10
N THR A 386 17.44 8.31 -42.69
CA THR A 386 17.97 7.03 -43.21
C THR A 386 17.52 6.80 -44.65
N THR A 387 16.27 7.15 -44.97
CA THR A 387 15.74 7.07 -46.33
C THR A 387 16.50 7.99 -47.28
N THR A 388 16.77 9.23 -46.87
CA THR A 388 17.57 10.18 -47.66
C THR A 388 18.98 9.63 -47.89
N TYR A 389 19.66 9.18 -46.84
CA TYR A 389 21.01 8.63 -46.95
C TYR A 389 21.08 7.41 -47.89
N GLU A 390 20.19 6.42 -47.73
CA GLU A 390 20.20 5.23 -48.60
C GLU A 390 19.82 5.56 -50.04
N ASN A 391 18.88 6.50 -50.28
CA ASN A 391 18.56 6.96 -51.63
C ASN A 391 19.75 7.68 -52.29
N GLU A 392 20.53 8.47 -51.55
CA GLU A 392 21.75 9.08 -52.05
C GLU A 392 22.81 8.03 -52.44
N GLN A 393 22.95 6.96 -51.63
CA GLN A 393 23.84 5.84 -51.93
C GLN A 393 23.39 5.08 -53.18
N ILE A 394 22.09 4.78 -53.31
CA ILE A 394 21.53 4.14 -54.50
C ILE A 394 21.79 5.00 -55.74
N LYS A 395 21.54 6.31 -55.66
CA LYS A 395 21.79 7.25 -56.76
C LYS A 395 23.27 7.30 -57.17
N ALA A 396 24.21 7.23 -56.22
CA ALA A 396 25.63 7.16 -56.53
C ALA A 396 26.01 5.87 -57.29
N ILE A 397 25.38 4.74 -56.93
CA ILE A 397 25.58 3.46 -57.61
C ILE A 397 24.92 3.46 -58.99
N GLU A 398 23.74 4.05 -59.13
CA GLU A 398 23.07 4.26 -60.43
C GLU A 398 23.92 5.12 -61.38
N ASN A 399 24.52 6.19 -60.88
CA ASN A 399 25.47 7.00 -61.66
C ASN A 399 26.69 6.17 -62.09
N SER A 400 27.20 5.30 -61.21
CA SER A 400 28.29 4.38 -61.54
C SER A 400 27.88 3.41 -62.65
N LYS A 401 26.67 2.82 -62.56
CA LYS A 401 26.09 1.98 -63.62
C LYS A 401 26.00 2.72 -64.95
N LEU A 402 25.58 3.99 -64.94
CA LEU A 402 25.49 4.82 -66.14
C LEU A 402 26.88 5.00 -66.78
N ASN A 403 27.90 5.32 -65.99
CA ASN A 403 29.28 5.44 -66.47
C ASN A 403 29.79 4.11 -67.08
N LEU A 404 29.52 2.97 -66.42
CA LEU A 404 29.90 1.66 -66.96
C LEU A 404 29.15 1.35 -68.27
N THR A 405 27.89 1.75 -68.38
CA THR A 405 27.09 1.59 -69.62
C THR A 405 27.66 2.42 -70.76
N ILE A 406 28.11 3.65 -70.48
CA ILE A 406 28.79 4.50 -71.46
C ILE A 406 30.07 3.82 -71.95
N LEU A 407 30.88 3.25 -71.05
CA LEU A 407 32.09 2.50 -71.41
C LEU A 407 31.78 1.23 -72.21
N LEU A 408 30.72 0.51 -71.86
CA LEU A 408 30.24 -0.64 -72.65
C LEU A 408 29.87 -0.24 -74.07
N ASN A 409 29.20 0.90 -74.25
CA ASN A 409 28.76 1.39 -75.55
C ASN A 409 29.93 1.82 -76.46
N LYS A 410 31.13 2.08 -75.90
CA LYS A 410 32.35 2.27 -76.70
C LYS A 410 32.81 0.98 -77.39
N ILE A 411 32.39 -0.20 -76.91
CA ILE A 411 32.74 -1.51 -77.49
C ILE A 411 31.76 -1.84 -78.62
N GLU A 412 31.95 -1.20 -79.78
CA GLU A 412 31.14 -1.39 -80.99
C GLU A 412 31.33 -2.77 -81.65
N ASP A 413 30.31 -3.25 -82.35
CA ASP A 413 30.42 -4.48 -83.15
C ASP A 413 31.34 -4.27 -84.37
N LYS A 414 32.06 -5.34 -84.76
CA LYS A 414 32.90 -5.36 -85.97
C LYS A 414 34.04 -4.33 -85.96
N GLN A 415 34.59 -4.02 -84.79
CA GLN A 415 35.77 -3.17 -84.62
C GLN A 415 36.74 -3.79 -83.59
N ILE A 416 38.01 -3.39 -83.65
CA ILE A 416 39.02 -3.78 -82.66
C ILE A 416 38.99 -2.74 -81.54
N HIS A 417 38.88 -3.20 -80.29
CA HIS A 417 38.84 -2.33 -79.11
C HIS A 417 40.13 -2.40 -78.32
N THR A 418 40.63 -1.25 -77.90
CA THR A 418 41.81 -1.11 -77.05
C THR A 418 41.65 0.13 -76.15
N PHE A 419 42.61 0.38 -75.26
CA PHE A 419 42.59 1.63 -74.49
C PHE A 419 43.00 2.82 -75.36
N ASP A 420 42.52 4.01 -75.01
CA ASP A 420 42.83 5.25 -75.72
C ASP A 420 44.20 5.83 -75.30
N GLY A 421 44.83 6.61 -76.20
CA GLY A 421 46.05 7.38 -75.96
C GLY A 421 47.33 6.77 -76.55
N ILE A 422 48.45 7.49 -76.39
CA ILE A 422 49.77 7.14 -76.94
C ILE A 422 50.36 5.97 -76.14
N ALA A 423 50.85 4.93 -76.81
CA ALA A 423 51.55 3.81 -76.18
C ALA A 423 53.06 4.10 -76.02
N TYR A 424 53.72 3.42 -75.08
CA TYR A 424 55.17 3.58 -74.89
C TYR A 424 55.93 2.29 -75.19
N GLU A 425 57.18 2.41 -75.62
CA GLU A 425 58.08 1.27 -75.74
C GLU A 425 58.18 0.48 -74.42
N GLY A 426 57.96 -0.83 -74.50
CA GLY A 426 57.89 -1.77 -73.38
C GLY A 426 56.50 -1.95 -72.77
N GLU A 427 55.52 -1.10 -73.10
CA GLU A 427 54.13 -1.20 -72.60
C GLU A 427 53.40 -2.38 -73.24
N LYS A 428 52.53 -3.04 -72.46
CA LYS A 428 51.67 -4.12 -72.92
C LYS A 428 50.27 -3.57 -73.20
N GLN A 429 49.83 -3.64 -74.45
CA GLN A 429 48.49 -3.22 -74.89
C GLN A 429 47.62 -4.43 -75.21
N PHE A 430 46.34 -4.34 -74.87
CA PHE A 430 45.36 -5.37 -75.20
C PHE A 430 44.56 -4.96 -76.45
N PHE A 431 44.15 -5.93 -77.26
CA PHE A 431 43.23 -5.77 -78.37
C PHE A 431 42.09 -6.76 -78.18
N SER A 432 40.88 -6.25 -78.06
CA SER A 432 39.66 -7.03 -77.89
C SER A 432 38.84 -7.00 -79.16
N ILE A 433 38.45 -8.19 -79.62
CA ILE A 433 37.67 -8.38 -80.84
C ILE A 433 36.33 -8.97 -80.43
N PRO A 434 35.23 -8.21 -80.49
CA PRO A 434 33.89 -8.73 -80.27
C PRO A 434 33.58 -9.82 -81.29
N SER A 435 32.86 -10.87 -80.87
CA SER A 435 32.54 -11.97 -81.77
C SER A 435 31.71 -11.51 -82.97
N ILE A 436 32.14 -11.86 -84.18
CA ILE A 436 31.40 -11.64 -85.41
C ILE A 436 30.71 -12.95 -85.79
N SER A 437 29.39 -12.92 -85.90
CA SER A 437 28.57 -14.09 -86.24
C SER A 437 28.99 -14.72 -87.57
N GLN A 438 29.00 -16.04 -87.65
CA GLN A 438 29.28 -16.82 -88.88
C GLN A 438 30.71 -16.66 -89.44
N CYS A 439 31.65 -16.14 -88.65
CA CYS A 439 33.08 -16.15 -88.95
C CYS A 439 33.70 -17.50 -88.58
N THR A 440 34.65 -18.00 -89.38
CA THR A 440 35.39 -19.24 -89.07
C THR A 440 36.87 -19.00 -88.79
N ASN A 441 37.42 -17.86 -89.18
CA ASN A 441 38.81 -17.48 -88.90
C ASN A 441 38.97 -15.95 -88.86
N TYR A 442 39.77 -15.44 -87.95
CA TYR A 442 40.21 -14.05 -87.92
C TYR A 442 41.68 -13.99 -88.29
N LYS A 443 42.03 -13.12 -89.23
CA LYS A 443 43.41 -12.77 -89.53
C LYS A 443 43.73 -11.44 -88.86
N PHE A 444 44.60 -11.45 -87.86
CA PHE A 444 45.02 -10.24 -87.13
C PHE A 444 46.43 -9.85 -87.56
N LEU A 445 46.58 -8.59 -87.99
CA LEU A 445 47.84 -8.05 -88.51
C LEU A 445 48.24 -6.79 -87.74
N ILE A 446 49.54 -6.69 -87.41
CA ILE A 446 50.18 -5.44 -86.96
C ILE A 446 51.24 -5.09 -87.99
N GLU A 447 51.10 -3.91 -88.61
CA GLU A 447 51.96 -3.40 -89.67
C GLU A 447 52.55 -2.04 -89.28
N LYS A 448 53.78 -1.78 -89.69
CA LYS A 448 54.42 -0.45 -89.61
C LYS A 448 55.21 -0.23 -90.89
N ASP A 449 54.98 0.91 -91.55
CA ASP A 449 55.65 1.29 -92.80
C ASP A 449 55.61 0.21 -93.91
N GLY A 450 54.57 -0.63 -93.93
CA GLY A 450 54.39 -1.73 -94.89
C GLY A 450 55.08 -3.05 -94.51
N GLU A 451 55.83 -3.09 -93.41
CA GLU A 451 56.40 -4.32 -92.83
C GLU A 451 55.42 -4.95 -91.83
N ILE A 452 55.20 -6.26 -91.94
CA ILE A 452 54.33 -7.04 -91.06
C ILE A 452 55.13 -7.47 -89.83
N PHE A 453 54.80 -6.91 -88.66
CA PHE A 453 55.43 -7.25 -87.38
C PHE A 453 54.77 -8.45 -86.69
N LEU A 454 53.47 -8.65 -86.93
CA LEU A 454 52.73 -9.79 -86.42
C LEU A 454 51.61 -10.15 -87.39
N GLU A 455 51.55 -11.41 -87.79
CA GLU A 455 50.42 -12.01 -88.49
C GLU A 455 49.96 -13.24 -87.72
N LYS A 456 48.68 -13.25 -87.30
CA LYS A 456 48.14 -14.35 -86.50
C LYS A 456 46.74 -14.73 -86.96
N GLY A 457 46.58 -15.99 -87.36
CA GLY A 457 45.28 -16.62 -87.54
C GLY A 457 44.67 -17.02 -86.18
N ILE A 458 43.42 -16.64 -85.95
CA ILE A 458 42.74 -16.83 -84.68
C ILE A 458 41.35 -17.41 -84.93
N GLN A 459 41.04 -18.52 -84.27
CA GLN A 459 39.73 -19.14 -84.40
C GLN A 459 38.69 -18.38 -83.56
N PRO A 460 37.46 -18.18 -84.08
CA PRO A 460 36.38 -17.58 -83.31
C PRO A 460 36.06 -18.35 -82.04
N SER A 461 35.65 -17.62 -81.00
CA SER A 461 35.16 -18.24 -79.76
C SER A 461 33.89 -19.05 -80.03
N LYS A 462 33.83 -20.27 -79.47
CA LYS A 462 32.67 -21.18 -79.61
C LYS A 462 31.41 -20.66 -78.91
N ASP A 463 31.58 -19.82 -77.90
CA ASP A 463 30.51 -19.27 -77.06
C ASP A 463 30.14 -17.82 -77.43
N ASN A 464 30.54 -17.35 -78.63
CA ASN A 464 30.35 -15.97 -79.09
C ASN A 464 30.92 -14.91 -78.09
N GLN A 465 32.05 -15.22 -77.45
CA GLN A 465 32.73 -14.28 -76.56
C GLN A 465 33.80 -13.47 -77.30
N SER A 466 34.13 -12.29 -76.76
CA SER A 466 35.23 -11.47 -77.28
C SER A 466 36.58 -12.18 -77.17
N ILE A 467 37.42 -12.02 -78.19
CA ILE A 467 38.79 -12.56 -78.22
C ILE A 467 39.75 -11.48 -77.75
N ILE A 468 40.62 -11.80 -76.79
CA ILE A 468 41.59 -10.86 -76.24
C ILE A 468 43.00 -11.24 -76.67
N LEU A 469 43.67 -10.32 -77.34
CA LEU A 469 45.08 -10.40 -77.70
C LEU A 469 45.85 -9.40 -76.87
N ASN A 470 47.08 -9.75 -76.51
CA ASN A 470 47.98 -8.81 -75.85
C ASN A 470 49.26 -8.71 -76.65
N TYR A 471 49.72 -7.49 -76.89
CA TYR A 471 50.95 -7.19 -77.59
C TYR A 471 51.81 -6.28 -76.74
N ARG A 472 53.14 -6.45 -76.81
CA ARG A 472 54.08 -5.55 -76.14
C ARG A 472 54.82 -4.77 -77.22
N TRP A 473 54.84 -3.45 -77.08
CA TRP A 473 55.52 -2.56 -78.01
C TRP A 473 57.02 -2.62 -77.76
N TRP A 474 57.82 -2.84 -78.80
CA TRP A 474 59.28 -2.93 -78.69
C TRP A 474 60.01 -1.81 -79.42
N GLN A 475 59.30 -1.08 -80.28
CA GLN A 475 59.84 0.02 -81.07
C GLN A 475 58.78 1.13 -81.15
N SER A 476 59.24 2.38 -81.13
CA SER A 476 58.44 3.58 -81.35
C SER A 476 58.05 3.72 -82.82
N GLY A 477 56.94 4.41 -83.09
CA GLY A 477 56.39 4.64 -84.42
C GLY A 477 54.86 4.51 -84.48
N GLU A 478 54.30 4.78 -85.65
CA GLU A 478 52.88 4.60 -85.94
C GLU A 478 52.62 3.18 -86.46
N TYR A 479 51.77 2.44 -85.76
CA TYR A 479 51.38 1.09 -86.13
C TYR A 479 49.95 1.06 -86.65
N LYS A 480 49.72 0.30 -87.71
CA LYS A 480 48.41 -0.02 -88.25
C LYS A 480 48.03 -1.44 -87.81
N ILE A 481 46.87 -1.56 -87.18
CA ILE A 481 46.31 -2.83 -86.72
C ILE A 481 45.08 -3.14 -87.56
N SER A 482 45.13 -4.25 -88.28
CA SER A 482 44.06 -4.70 -89.17
C SER A 482 43.51 -6.05 -88.72
N LEU A 483 42.21 -6.22 -88.92
CA LEU A 483 41.52 -7.48 -88.66
C LEU A 483 40.74 -7.84 -89.93
N VAL A 484 40.92 -9.07 -90.41
CA VAL A 484 40.18 -9.61 -91.55
C VAL A 484 39.43 -10.86 -91.08
N PRO A 485 38.14 -10.73 -90.75
CA PRO A 485 37.27 -11.87 -90.50
C PRO A 485 36.96 -12.61 -91.79
N GLU A 486 37.07 -13.94 -91.79
CA GLU A 486 36.89 -14.77 -92.99
C GLU A 486 36.01 -15.99 -92.71
N ASN A 487 35.27 -16.39 -93.73
CA ASN A 487 34.60 -17.69 -93.79
C ASN A 487 34.70 -18.30 -95.20
N SER A 488 34.09 -19.46 -95.40
CA SER A 488 34.09 -20.15 -96.70
C SER A 488 33.46 -19.35 -97.86
N CYS A 489 32.73 -18.27 -97.56
CA CYS A 489 32.06 -17.42 -98.55
C CYS A 489 32.84 -16.14 -98.88
N GLY A 490 33.80 -15.72 -98.05
CA GLY A 490 34.61 -14.53 -98.29
C GLY A 490 35.15 -13.88 -97.01
N SER A 491 35.81 -12.73 -97.19
CA SER A 491 36.34 -11.90 -96.11
C SER A 491 35.49 -10.64 -95.89
N LEU A 492 35.40 -10.22 -94.63
CA LEU A 492 34.84 -8.93 -94.23
C LEU A 492 36.01 -7.96 -93.98
N ASN A 493 35.84 -6.69 -94.33
CA ASN A 493 36.80 -5.66 -93.94
C ASN A 493 36.25 -4.90 -92.73
N VAL A 494 37.03 -4.81 -91.65
CA VAL A 494 36.70 -3.99 -90.48
C VAL A 494 37.59 -2.75 -90.44
N PRO A 495 37.17 -1.67 -89.76
CA PRO A 495 38.01 -0.48 -89.60
C PRO A 495 39.35 -0.81 -88.95
N ASP A 496 40.42 -0.24 -89.50
CA ASP A 496 41.77 -0.36 -88.96
C ASP A 496 41.94 0.52 -87.71
N VAL A 497 42.74 0.06 -86.76
CA VAL A 497 43.13 0.84 -85.56
C VAL A 497 44.55 1.33 -85.74
N TYR A 498 44.81 2.60 -85.42
CA TYR A 498 46.13 3.19 -85.46
C TYR A 498 46.65 3.41 -84.04
N VAL A 499 47.88 2.97 -83.76
CA VAL A 499 48.53 3.14 -82.45
C VAL A 499 49.85 3.87 -82.63
N SER A 500 49.96 5.03 -82.00
CA SER A 500 51.20 5.79 -81.88
C SER A 500 52.02 5.29 -80.69
N VAL A 501 53.28 4.89 -80.93
CA VAL A 501 54.21 4.43 -79.89
C VAL A 501 55.36 5.42 -79.76
N GLU A 502 55.59 5.97 -78.56
CA GLU A 502 56.70 6.91 -78.29
C GLU A 502 57.94 6.24 -77.69
N ALA A 503 59.12 6.76 -78.04
CA ALA A 503 60.43 6.28 -77.59
C ALA A 503 60.77 6.72 -76.16
N ARG A 504 61.53 5.90 -75.43
CA ARG A 504 61.97 6.22 -74.06
C ARG A 504 63.39 6.81 -74.04
N ARG A 505 63.54 8.08 -73.64
CA ARG A 505 64.86 8.74 -73.48
C ARG A 505 65.51 8.40 -72.13
N LEU A 506 66.81 8.08 -72.16
CA LEU A 506 67.62 7.79 -70.98
C LEU A 506 68.69 8.89 -70.76
N PRO A 507 69.03 9.24 -69.50
CA PRO A 507 70.07 10.21 -69.20
C PRO A 507 71.47 9.63 -69.40
N ILE A 508 72.42 10.46 -69.84
CA ILE A 508 73.86 10.19 -69.79
C ILE A 508 74.38 10.43 -68.36
N ASN A 509 75.47 9.79 -67.94
CA ASN A 509 76.07 10.09 -66.64
C ASN A 509 76.58 11.55 -66.57
N ALA A 510 76.53 12.15 -65.37
CA ALA A 510 77.02 13.50 -65.15
C ALA A 510 78.53 13.63 -65.49
N PRO A 511 78.98 14.76 -66.05
CA PRO A 511 80.39 15.00 -66.33
C PRO A 511 81.29 14.82 -65.10
N SER A 512 82.40 14.12 -65.26
CA SER A 512 83.50 14.06 -64.28
C SER A 512 84.44 15.26 -64.45
N GLY A 513 85.03 15.76 -63.36
CA GLY A 513 85.90 16.95 -63.34
C GLY A 513 85.88 17.68 -61.99
N LYS A 514 86.65 18.77 -61.82
CA LYS A 514 86.70 19.51 -60.54
C LYS A 514 85.37 20.23 -60.24
N GLN A 515 84.93 20.18 -58.98
CA GLN A 515 83.71 20.84 -58.51
C GLN A 515 83.98 22.23 -57.90
N ILE A 516 85.20 22.48 -57.44
CA ILE A 516 85.68 23.76 -56.93
C ILE A 516 86.90 24.15 -57.76
N VAL A 517 86.91 25.35 -58.31
CA VAL A 517 87.94 25.86 -59.23
C VAL A 517 88.28 27.30 -58.85
N CYS A 518 89.51 27.73 -59.11
CA CYS A 518 89.91 29.13 -58.93
C CYS A 518 89.63 29.96 -60.19
N GLU A 519 89.52 31.28 -60.05
CA GLU A 519 89.45 32.19 -61.20
C GLU A 519 90.68 32.02 -62.12
N ASN A 520 90.44 31.96 -63.43
CA ASN A 520 91.38 31.67 -64.52
C ASN A 520 92.00 30.26 -64.49
N GLU A 521 91.48 29.34 -63.67
CA GLU A 521 91.92 27.94 -63.69
C GLU A 521 91.39 27.23 -64.94
N ILE A 522 92.28 26.50 -65.63
CA ILE A 522 91.93 25.64 -66.77
C ILE A 522 91.64 24.24 -66.25
N VAL A 523 90.43 23.74 -66.49
CA VAL A 523 89.95 22.45 -65.99
C VAL A 523 89.38 21.63 -67.13
N GLU A 524 89.70 20.34 -67.15
CA GLU A 524 89.12 19.35 -68.05
C GLU A 524 87.91 18.67 -67.41
N TYR A 525 86.82 18.53 -68.17
CA TYR A 525 85.65 17.74 -67.83
C TYR A 525 85.44 16.62 -68.84
N THR A 526 85.04 15.45 -68.35
CA THR A 526 84.87 14.23 -69.15
C THR A 526 83.46 13.67 -68.99
N ALA A 527 82.76 13.45 -70.10
CA ALA A 527 81.48 12.75 -70.16
C ALA A 527 81.69 11.23 -70.28
N GLN A 528 80.61 10.47 -70.13
CA GLN A 528 80.60 9.04 -70.42
C GLN A 528 80.86 8.79 -71.92
N ASP A 529 81.78 7.89 -72.23
CA ASP A 529 82.10 7.53 -73.62
C ASP A 529 81.01 6.65 -74.27
N GLY A 530 81.00 6.56 -75.61
CA GLY A 530 80.08 5.74 -76.38
C GLY A 530 79.07 6.49 -77.27
N TYR A 531 79.26 7.79 -77.46
CA TYR A 531 78.43 8.64 -78.34
C TYR A 531 79.27 9.23 -79.48
N ASP A 532 78.64 9.46 -80.64
CA ASP A 532 79.32 9.99 -81.84
C ASP A 532 79.66 11.48 -81.72
N SER A 533 78.86 12.25 -80.97
CA SER A 533 79.19 13.61 -80.57
C SER A 533 78.59 13.99 -79.22
N TYR A 534 79.18 15.01 -78.59
CA TYR A 534 78.80 15.51 -77.27
C TYR A 534 78.50 17.00 -77.37
N GLU A 535 77.30 17.39 -76.96
CA GLU A 535 76.95 18.79 -76.82
C GLU A 535 77.14 19.19 -75.37
N TRP A 536 78.01 20.18 -75.15
CA TRP A 536 78.30 20.74 -73.84
C TRP A 536 77.66 22.11 -73.71
N GLN A 537 77.11 22.38 -72.53
CA GLN A 537 76.67 23.70 -72.14
C GLN A 537 77.27 24.05 -70.79
N HIS A 538 77.80 25.26 -70.68
CA HIS A 538 78.45 25.79 -69.50
C HIS A 538 78.05 27.27 -69.32
N PRO A 539 78.31 27.91 -68.17
CA PRO A 539 77.73 29.22 -67.83
C PRO A 539 78.07 30.38 -68.78
N PHE A 540 79.11 30.20 -69.60
CA PHE A 540 79.62 31.21 -70.54
C PHE A 540 79.51 30.78 -72.02
N GLY A 541 78.79 29.70 -72.33
CA GLY A 541 78.53 29.29 -73.71
C GLY A 541 78.20 27.81 -73.88
N SER A 542 78.02 27.39 -75.13
CA SER A 542 77.88 25.98 -75.50
C SER A 542 78.92 25.60 -76.55
N LYS A 543 79.32 24.33 -76.54
CA LYS A 543 80.32 23.78 -77.45
C LYS A 543 80.03 22.32 -77.77
N THR A 544 80.20 21.93 -79.03
CA THR A 544 80.08 20.53 -79.45
C THR A 544 81.47 19.92 -79.64
N THR A 545 81.68 18.71 -79.14
CA THR A 545 82.92 17.95 -79.29
C THR A 545 82.64 16.57 -79.88
N THR A 546 83.59 16.02 -80.64
CA THR A 546 83.54 14.63 -81.12
C THR A 546 84.19 13.66 -80.14
N THR A 547 84.86 14.18 -79.11
CA THR A 547 85.45 13.42 -78.00
C THR A 547 84.70 13.69 -76.69
N PRO A 548 84.69 12.76 -75.73
CA PRO A 548 83.98 12.94 -74.45
C PRO A 548 84.63 13.97 -73.51
N ASN A 549 85.72 14.61 -73.89
CA ASN A 549 86.42 15.60 -73.06
C ASN A 549 86.21 17.03 -73.56
N ILE A 550 86.10 17.97 -72.62
CA ILE A 550 86.12 19.41 -72.87
C ILE A 550 87.04 20.11 -71.86
N THR A 551 87.89 21.01 -72.34
CA THR A 551 88.71 21.90 -71.50
C THR A 551 88.09 23.29 -71.45
N LEU A 552 87.91 23.80 -70.23
CA LEU A 552 87.29 25.09 -69.96
C LEU A 552 88.22 25.95 -69.11
N THR A 553 88.27 27.25 -69.39
CA THR A 553 88.92 28.25 -68.53
C THR A 553 87.84 28.95 -67.72
N TRP A 554 87.88 28.83 -66.41
CA TRP A 554 86.86 29.41 -65.53
C TRP A 554 87.13 30.89 -65.27
N GLY A 555 86.14 31.75 -65.52
CA GLY A 555 86.17 33.16 -65.13
C GLY A 555 85.70 33.35 -63.69
N ASN A 556 84.94 34.42 -63.44
CA ASN A 556 84.37 34.76 -62.12
C ASN A 556 82.91 34.31 -61.93
N ILE A 557 82.41 33.37 -62.74
CA ILE A 557 81.01 32.93 -62.74
C ILE A 557 80.95 31.46 -62.32
N SER A 558 80.16 31.17 -61.28
CA SER A 558 79.84 29.79 -60.89
C SER A 558 78.61 29.32 -61.65
N GLY A 559 78.53 28.02 -61.94
CA GLY A 559 77.33 27.46 -62.55
C GLY A 559 77.51 26.02 -63.00
N THR A 560 76.51 25.49 -63.70
CA THR A 560 76.48 24.07 -64.10
C THR A 560 77.15 23.87 -65.44
N ILE A 561 78.07 22.89 -65.52
CA ILE A 561 78.48 22.29 -66.78
C ILE A 561 77.62 21.05 -67.04
N ARG A 562 76.92 21.02 -68.17
CA ARG A 562 76.07 19.90 -68.57
C ARG A 562 76.42 19.38 -69.95
N VAL A 563 76.18 18.10 -70.16
CA VAL A 563 76.44 17.38 -71.40
C VAL A 563 75.23 16.55 -71.80
N ARG A 564 75.06 16.38 -73.11
CA ARG A 564 74.29 15.27 -73.69
C ARG A 564 75.06 14.65 -74.84
N GLY A 565 74.98 13.34 -74.97
CA GLY A 565 75.48 12.59 -76.12
C GLY A 565 74.45 12.50 -77.24
N VAL A 566 74.93 12.50 -78.48
CA VAL A 566 74.18 12.34 -79.73
C VAL A 566 74.74 11.13 -80.48
N ASN A 567 73.88 10.19 -80.85
CA ASN A 567 74.26 8.99 -81.61
C ASN A 567 74.11 9.18 -83.13
N GLN A 568 74.66 8.25 -83.93
CA GLN A 568 74.60 8.18 -85.39
C GLN A 568 73.21 8.39 -86.01
N ASN A 569 72.16 8.00 -85.29
CA ASN A 569 70.77 8.13 -85.75
C ASN A 569 70.14 9.51 -85.46
N GLY A 570 70.89 10.43 -84.84
CA GLY A 570 70.39 11.73 -84.38
C GLY A 570 69.64 11.67 -83.04
N ASP A 571 69.59 10.50 -82.40
CA ASP A 571 68.99 10.34 -81.07
C ASP A 571 69.82 11.05 -80.01
N ILE A 572 69.13 11.82 -79.16
CA ILE A 572 69.72 12.61 -78.09
C ILE A 572 69.41 12.02 -76.72
N THR A 573 70.43 12.03 -75.85
CA THR A 573 70.24 11.77 -74.41
C THR A 573 69.73 13.01 -73.67
N LEU A 574 69.23 12.81 -72.45
CA LEU A 574 68.85 13.91 -71.57
C LEU A 574 70.08 14.69 -71.10
N TRP A 575 69.91 15.98 -70.86
CA TRP A 575 70.98 16.83 -70.30
C TRP A 575 71.33 16.44 -68.87
N THR A 576 72.61 16.09 -68.64
CA THR A 576 73.12 15.82 -67.30
C THR A 576 74.33 16.70 -67.02
N GLY A 577 74.37 17.31 -65.85
CA GLY A 577 75.36 18.29 -65.46
C GLY A 577 75.86 18.18 -64.04
N LYS A 578 76.93 18.94 -63.80
CA LYS A 578 77.67 19.05 -62.55
C LYS A 578 77.84 20.52 -62.19
N ASP A 579 77.47 20.86 -60.95
CA ASP A 579 77.60 22.21 -60.42
C ASP A 579 79.04 22.53 -60.04
N VAL A 580 79.60 23.60 -60.60
CA VAL A 580 80.97 24.03 -60.34
C VAL A 580 80.96 25.38 -59.64
N LYS A 581 81.68 25.47 -58.53
CA LYS A 581 81.86 26.70 -57.74
C LYS A 581 83.23 27.30 -57.99
N VAL A 582 83.25 28.57 -58.35
CA VAL A 582 84.49 29.35 -58.50
C VAL A 582 84.84 30.02 -57.17
N GLU A 583 86.00 29.72 -56.61
CA GLU A 583 86.57 30.43 -55.47
C GLU A 583 87.42 31.61 -55.95
N LEU A 584 87.18 32.78 -55.36
CA LEU A 584 87.91 34.01 -55.67
C LEU A 584 88.88 34.37 -54.54
N LEU A 585 89.85 35.25 -54.85
CA LEU A 585 90.79 35.76 -53.87
C LEU A 585 90.09 36.55 -52.74
N PRO A 586 90.59 36.50 -51.50
CA PRO A 586 89.98 37.21 -50.37
C PRO A 586 89.81 38.72 -50.66
N GLY A 587 88.57 39.22 -50.61
CA GLY A 587 88.23 40.64 -50.84
C GLY A 587 87.44 40.95 -52.11
N THR A 588 87.20 39.96 -52.98
CA THR A 588 86.39 40.11 -54.19
C THR A 588 84.90 39.82 -53.93
N ALA A 589 84.01 40.47 -54.70
CA ALA A 589 82.56 40.24 -54.61
C ALA A 589 82.20 38.78 -54.92
N LYS A 590 81.23 38.24 -54.18
CA LYS A 590 80.79 36.84 -54.33
C LYS A 590 80.28 36.59 -55.76
N PRO A 591 80.72 35.51 -56.44
CA PRO A 591 80.33 35.23 -57.81
C PRO A 591 78.82 34.96 -57.94
N THR A 592 78.25 35.28 -59.10
CA THR A 592 76.88 34.92 -59.45
C THR A 592 76.79 33.39 -59.59
N GLU A 593 75.79 32.79 -58.95
CA GLU A 593 75.53 31.35 -59.00
C GLU A 593 74.32 31.11 -59.93
N ASP A 594 74.54 30.49 -61.09
CA ASP A 594 73.47 30.07 -62.01
C ASP A 594 73.56 28.57 -62.25
N PHE A 595 72.88 27.81 -61.39
CA PHE A 595 72.83 26.35 -61.47
C PHE A 595 71.58 25.91 -62.24
N VAL A 596 71.79 25.10 -63.27
CA VAL A 596 70.74 24.55 -64.11
C VAL A 596 70.51 23.10 -63.73
N ALA A 597 69.28 22.76 -63.35
CA ALA A 597 68.92 21.39 -63.00
C ALA A 597 69.09 20.43 -64.20
N ASN A 598 69.46 19.19 -63.91
CA ASN A 598 69.54 18.11 -64.89
C ASN A 598 68.14 17.72 -65.37
N GLU A 599 68.05 17.25 -66.61
CA GLU A 599 66.80 16.68 -67.13
C GLU A 599 66.56 15.30 -66.51
N GLU A 600 65.38 15.10 -65.92
CA GLU A 600 65.02 13.82 -65.32
C GLU A 600 64.46 12.84 -66.37
N PRO A 601 64.75 11.53 -66.27
CA PRO A 601 64.06 10.54 -67.09
C PRO A 601 62.57 10.55 -66.80
N ASN A 602 61.74 10.57 -67.85
CA ASN A 602 60.31 10.35 -67.71
C ASN A 602 60.08 8.94 -67.12
N THR A 603 59.90 8.85 -65.81
CA THR A 603 59.37 7.66 -65.16
C THR A 603 57.86 7.69 -65.35
N TYR A 604 57.39 7.22 -66.50
CA TYR A 604 55.95 7.14 -66.76
C TYR A 604 55.33 6.12 -65.79
N LYS A 605 54.68 6.59 -64.72
CA LYS A 605 53.47 5.92 -64.23
C LYS A 605 52.39 6.26 -65.26
N VAL A 606 52.24 5.42 -66.29
CA VAL A 606 51.20 5.60 -67.30
C VAL A 606 49.85 5.47 -66.61
N SER A 607 49.20 6.59 -66.36
CA SER A 607 47.81 6.63 -65.88
C SER A 607 46.91 6.58 -67.11
N ARG A 608 46.20 5.47 -67.29
CA ARG A 608 45.20 5.31 -68.36
C ARG A 608 43.80 5.53 -67.81
N ASP A 609 42.93 6.07 -68.64
CA ASP A 609 41.50 6.00 -68.37
C ASP A 609 41.06 4.54 -68.36
N PHE A 610 40.18 4.20 -67.42
CA PHE A 610 39.70 2.84 -67.27
C PHE A 610 38.83 2.45 -68.49
N THR A 611 39.23 1.38 -69.16
CA THR A 611 38.49 0.77 -70.28
C THR A 611 38.31 -0.72 -70.03
N PHE A 612 37.14 -1.26 -70.37
CA PHE A 612 36.89 -2.70 -70.24
C PHE A 612 37.66 -3.49 -71.30
N ILE A 613 38.23 -4.62 -70.87
CA ILE A 613 38.98 -5.53 -71.76
C ILE A 613 38.04 -6.27 -72.71
N SER A 614 36.80 -6.55 -72.33
CA SER A 614 35.82 -7.22 -73.20
C SER A 614 34.38 -6.81 -72.89
N ARG A 615 33.46 -7.10 -73.82
CA ARG A 615 32.03 -6.85 -73.66
C ARG A 615 31.43 -7.67 -72.53
N GLU A 616 31.86 -8.91 -72.37
CA GLU A 616 31.40 -9.82 -71.32
C GLU A 616 31.85 -9.33 -69.94
N ALA A 617 33.08 -8.85 -69.83
CA ALA A 617 33.59 -8.26 -68.58
C ALA A 617 32.83 -6.98 -68.20
N ALA A 618 32.48 -6.15 -69.19
CA ALA A 618 31.65 -4.97 -68.99
C ALA A 618 30.22 -5.34 -68.55
N ARG A 619 29.59 -6.31 -69.21
CA ARG A 619 28.24 -6.80 -68.85
C ARG A 619 28.20 -7.43 -67.46
N ASP A 620 29.15 -8.30 -67.11
CA ASP A 620 29.27 -8.89 -65.77
C ASP A 620 29.43 -7.81 -64.69
N SER A 621 30.25 -6.78 -64.97
CA SER A 621 30.41 -5.64 -64.05
C SER A 621 29.11 -4.85 -63.87
N ILE A 622 28.35 -4.61 -64.95
CA ILE A 622 27.05 -3.94 -64.89
C ILE A 622 26.04 -4.79 -64.11
N THR A 623 25.95 -6.10 -64.36
CA THR A 623 25.05 -7.01 -63.64
C THR A 623 25.37 -7.03 -62.14
N LYS A 624 26.65 -7.08 -61.75
CA LYS A 624 27.06 -6.97 -60.34
C LYS A 624 26.59 -5.65 -59.71
N VAL A 625 26.66 -4.54 -60.44
CA VAL A 625 26.17 -3.24 -59.96
C VAL A 625 24.64 -3.21 -59.88
N GLU A 626 23.92 -3.83 -60.82
CA GLU A 626 22.46 -3.99 -60.78
C GLU A 626 22.00 -4.79 -59.57
N ASP A 627 22.66 -5.93 -59.29
CA ASP A 627 22.38 -6.74 -58.11
C ASP A 627 22.61 -5.95 -56.82
N LEU A 628 23.64 -5.10 -56.77
CA LEU A 628 23.88 -4.20 -55.65
C LEU A 628 22.74 -3.17 -55.46
N ILE A 629 22.23 -2.59 -56.56
CA ILE A 629 21.08 -1.66 -56.51
C ILE A 629 19.83 -2.39 -55.99
N ILE A 630 19.53 -3.58 -56.51
CA ILE A 630 18.38 -4.38 -56.10
C ILE A 630 18.48 -4.75 -54.61
N ASN A 631 19.65 -5.21 -54.16
CA ASN A 631 19.90 -5.57 -52.78
C ASN A 631 19.73 -4.37 -51.83
N LYS A 632 20.31 -3.21 -52.18
CA LYS A 632 20.14 -1.98 -51.40
C LYS A 632 18.69 -1.50 -51.36
N THR A 633 18.00 -1.53 -52.48
CA THR A 633 16.58 -1.13 -52.58
C THR A 633 15.69 -2.04 -51.71
N THR A 634 15.95 -3.35 -51.73
CA THR A 634 15.23 -4.33 -50.90
C THR A 634 15.50 -4.10 -49.41
N THR A 635 16.76 -3.81 -49.05
CA THR A 635 17.16 -3.46 -47.68
C THR A 635 16.44 -2.20 -47.21
N LEU A 636 16.44 -1.13 -48.01
CA LEU A 636 15.72 0.12 -47.71
C LEU A 636 14.22 -0.12 -47.51
N ASN A 637 13.58 -0.89 -48.39
CA ASN A 637 12.16 -1.22 -48.26
C ASN A 637 11.86 -2.00 -46.96
N SER A 638 12.74 -2.95 -46.59
CA SER A 638 12.60 -3.69 -45.34
C SER A 638 12.75 -2.78 -44.11
N LEU A 639 13.68 -1.83 -44.14
CA LEU A 639 13.92 -0.88 -43.06
C LEU A 639 12.74 0.09 -42.91
N ASN A 640 12.22 0.59 -44.03
CA ASN A 640 11.02 1.45 -44.06
C ASN A 640 9.81 0.73 -43.46
N LYS A 641 9.63 -0.55 -43.77
CA LYS A 641 8.57 -1.38 -43.16
C LYS A 641 8.76 -1.53 -41.64
N GLN A 642 9.99 -1.68 -41.15
CA GLN A 642 10.26 -1.73 -39.71
C GLN A 642 9.89 -0.40 -39.03
N PHE A 643 10.28 0.73 -39.61
CA PHE A 643 9.90 2.06 -39.08
C PHE A 643 8.38 2.26 -39.09
N GLU A 644 7.69 1.86 -40.16
CA GLU A 644 6.22 1.98 -40.24
C GLU A 644 5.51 1.12 -39.20
N ASN A 645 5.98 -0.11 -38.98
CA ASN A 645 5.46 -0.96 -37.92
C ASN A 645 5.67 -0.33 -36.54
N LYS A 646 6.86 0.21 -36.26
CA LYS A 646 7.14 0.92 -35.00
C LYS A 646 6.23 2.14 -34.82
N LEU A 647 6.07 2.95 -35.86
CA LEU A 647 5.18 4.12 -35.85
C LEU A 647 3.72 3.73 -35.66
N LYS A 648 3.26 2.61 -36.25
CA LYS A 648 1.89 2.11 -36.06
C LYS A 648 1.65 1.75 -34.60
N THR A 649 2.57 1.04 -33.96
CA THR A 649 2.50 0.68 -32.54
C THR A 649 2.46 1.93 -31.67
N LEU A 650 3.41 2.86 -31.86
CA LEU A 650 3.48 4.10 -31.09
C LEU A 650 2.25 5.00 -31.26
N LYS A 651 1.71 5.11 -32.48
CA LYS A 651 0.48 5.87 -32.74
C LYS A 651 -0.73 5.22 -32.06
N SER A 652 -0.84 3.89 -32.10
CA SER A 652 -1.91 3.18 -31.39
C SER A 652 -1.80 3.38 -29.88
N GLU A 653 -0.59 3.38 -29.33
CA GLU A 653 -0.34 3.67 -27.91
C GLU A 653 -0.71 5.11 -27.56
N LEU A 654 -0.33 6.08 -28.38
CA LEU A 654 -0.73 7.48 -28.24
C LEU A 654 -2.25 7.63 -28.22
N THR A 655 -2.98 7.04 -29.17
CA THR A 655 -4.45 7.10 -29.20
C THR A 655 -5.08 6.50 -27.93
N ASN A 656 -4.55 5.39 -27.43
CA ASN A 656 -5.02 4.79 -26.17
C ASN A 656 -4.75 5.70 -24.97
N LEU A 657 -3.60 6.38 -24.94
CA LEU A 657 -3.26 7.35 -23.88
C LEU A 657 -4.14 8.59 -23.95
N GLU A 658 -4.39 9.13 -25.15
CA GLU A 658 -5.31 10.25 -25.38
C GLU A 658 -6.74 9.90 -24.94
N GLN A 659 -7.20 8.68 -25.23
CA GLN A 659 -8.48 8.20 -24.73
C GLN A 659 -8.49 8.11 -23.20
N LYS A 660 -7.45 7.53 -22.58
CA LYS A 660 -7.31 7.49 -21.11
C LYS A 660 -7.34 8.88 -20.49
N LYS A 661 -6.72 9.88 -21.13
CA LYS A 661 -6.71 11.29 -20.67
C LYS A 661 -8.11 11.87 -20.59
N VAL A 662 -9.02 11.47 -21.47
CA VAL A 662 -10.43 11.90 -21.46
C VAL A 662 -11.27 11.07 -20.47
N ASP A 663 -11.07 9.75 -20.43
CA ASP A 663 -11.84 8.83 -19.61
C ASP A 663 -11.58 9.02 -18.10
N LEU A 664 -10.35 9.34 -17.71
CA LEU A 664 -10.00 9.48 -16.29
C LEU A 664 -10.77 10.62 -15.59
N PRO A 665 -10.79 11.86 -16.13
CA PRO A 665 -11.61 12.93 -15.57
C PRO A 665 -13.08 12.58 -15.45
N LEU A 666 -13.65 11.91 -16.47
CA LEU A 666 -15.04 11.45 -16.44
C LEU A 666 -15.27 10.44 -15.30
N LYS A 667 -14.37 9.47 -15.13
CA LYS A 667 -14.41 8.53 -13.99
C LYS A 667 -14.30 9.24 -12.65
N MET A 668 -13.38 10.20 -12.52
CA MET A 668 -13.21 10.99 -11.30
C MET A 668 -14.48 11.79 -10.96
N ILE A 669 -15.10 12.47 -11.94
CA ILE A 669 -16.38 13.17 -11.76
C ILE A 669 -17.47 12.20 -11.30
N GLY A 670 -17.56 11.01 -11.92
CA GLY A 670 -18.49 9.96 -11.51
C GLY A 670 -18.28 9.54 -10.06
N LYS A 671 -17.04 9.36 -9.61
CA LYS A 671 -16.69 9.02 -8.23
C LYS A 671 -17.03 10.16 -7.25
N PHE A 672 -16.80 11.42 -7.61
CA PHE A 672 -17.22 12.57 -6.81
C PHE A 672 -18.74 12.65 -6.65
N LEU A 673 -19.50 12.41 -7.73
CA LEU A 673 -20.95 12.32 -7.67
C LEU A 673 -21.42 11.14 -6.79
N ALA A 674 -20.72 10.01 -6.85
CA ALA A 674 -21.00 8.87 -5.97
C ALA A 674 -20.75 9.21 -4.49
N ILE A 675 -19.67 9.94 -4.15
CA ILE A 675 -19.42 10.44 -2.79
C ILE A 675 -20.58 11.33 -2.31
N LEU A 676 -21.08 12.23 -3.15
CA LEU A 676 -22.23 13.08 -2.83
C LEU A 676 -23.52 12.26 -2.64
N GLY A 677 -23.74 11.25 -3.49
CA GLY A 677 -24.87 10.32 -3.38
C GLY A 677 -24.84 9.51 -2.09
N ILE A 678 -23.66 8.99 -1.71
CA ILE A 678 -23.45 8.28 -0.44
C ILE A 678 -23.65 9.20 0.75
N SER A 679 -23.14 10.44 0.68
CA SER A 679 -23.35 11.46 1.71
C SER A 679 -24.84 11.74 1.93
N LEU A 680 -25.61 11.88 0.85
CA LEU A 680 -27.07 12.04 0.92
C LEU A 680 -27.74 10.79 1.54
N ALA A 681 -27.34 9.59 1.12
CA ALA A 681 -27.87 8.34 1.66
C ALA A 681 -27.61 8.23 3.17
N ILE A 682 -26.38 8.46 3.62
CA ILE A 682 -26.01 8.47 5.05
C ILE A 682 -26.83 9.51 5.82
N ALA A 683 -26.94 10.74 5.29
CA ALA A 683 -27.71 11.80 5.94
C ALA A 683 -29.20 11.43 6.11
N LEU A 684 -29.80 10.79 5.11
CA LEU A 684 -31.18 10.30 5.18
C LEU A 684 -31.33 9.15 6.18
N LEU A 685 -30.46 8.14 6.10
CA LEU A 685 -30.53 6.92 6.89
C LEU A 685 -30.31 7.17 8.38
N PHE A 686 -29.35 8.04 8.73
CA PHE A 686 -29.02 8.33 10.12
C PHE A 686 -29.83 9.50 10.70
N SER A 687 -30.67 10.19 9.92
CA SER A 687 -31.43 11.36 10.38
C SER A 687 -32.30 11.09 11.61
N THR A 688 -33.03 9.97 11.61
CA THR A 688 -33.93 9.59 12.70
C THR A 688 -33.14 9.17 13.93
N SER A 689 -32.12 8.32 13.77
CA SER A 689 -31.22 7.88 14.84
C SER A 689 -30.46 9.05 15.48
N PHE A 690 -29.99 9.99 14.67
CA PHE A 690 -29.30 11.20 15.12
C PHE A 690 -30.22 12.09 15.97
N THR A 691 -31.45 12.33 15.50
CA THR A 691 -32.48 13.08 16.23
C THR A 691 -32.78 12.41 17.58
N TYR A 692 -32.98 11.09 17.57
CA TYR A 692 -33.23 10.31 18.76
C TYR A 692 -32.10 10.43 19.77
N LEU A 693 -30.85 10.20 19.34
CA LEU A 693 -29.66 10.26 20.19
C LEU A 693 -29.49 11.64 20.83
N ILE A 694 -29.65 12.70 20.06
CA ILE A 694 -29.53 14.08 20.57
C ILE A 694 -30.57 14.36 21.66
N LEU A 695 -31.85 14.06 21.37
CA LEU A 695 -32.94 14.33 22.31
C LEU A 695 -32.83 13.48 23.58
N PHE A 696 -32.46 12.20 23.41
CA PHE A 696 -32.27 11.25 24.50
C PHE A 696 -31.22 11.77 25.49
N HIS A 697 -30.04 12.17 25.01
CA HIS A 697 -28.97 12.65 25.89
C HIS A 697 -29.25 14.04 26.47
N TYR A 698 -29.83 14.95 25.68
CA TYR A 698 -30.20 16.28 26.18
C TYR A 698 -31.19 16.20 27.35
N ARG A 699 -32.26 15.40 27.20
CA ARG A 699 -33.25 15.22 28.26
C ARG A 699 -32.71 14.39 29.43
N LEU A 700 -31.81 13.45 29.18
CA LEU A 700 -31.22 12.57 30.21
C LEU A 700 -30.28 13.39 31.10
N PHE A 701 -29.54 14.32 30.49
CA PHE A 701 -28.69 15.26 31.21
C PHE A 701 -29.51 16.18 32.13
N ASN A 702 -30.70 16.59 31.68
CA ASN A 702 -31.63 17.45 32.43
C ASN A 702 -32.54 16.69 33.39
N PHE A 703 -32.51 15.36 33.37
CA PHE A 703 -33.35 14.52 34.22
C PHE A 703 -32.95 14.65 35.70
N LYS A 704 -33.76 15.39 36.47
CA LYS A 704 -33.67 15.49 37.93
C LYS A 704 -34.81 14.70 38.56
N GLN A 705 -34.50 13.93 39.61
CA GLN A 705 -35.53 13.34 40.46
C GLN A 705 -36.12 14.47 41.29
N ASN A 706 -37.45 14.64 41.25
CA ASN A 706 -38.14 15.60 42.10
C ASN A 706 -38.24 15.02 43.52
N GLY A 707 -37.83 15.79 44.54
CA GLY A 707 -37.89 15.38 45.95
C GLY A 707 -36.61 14.70 46.47
N LYS A 708 -36.68 14.18 47.71
CA LYS A 708 -35.61 13.38 48.32
C LYS A 708 -35.43 12.07 47.55
N HIS A 709 -34.22 11.50 47.57
CA HIS A 709 -34.01 10.20 46.93
C HIS A 709 -34.87 9.13 47.62
N TYR A 710 -35.40 8.18 46.84
CA TYR A 710 -36.28 7.12 47.37
C TYR A 710 -35.65 6.35 48.54
N TRP A 711 -34.34 6.07 48.48
CA TRP A 711 -33.59 5.53 49.62
C TRP A 711 -33.69 6.43 50.85
N GLU A 712 -33.45 7.74 50.70
CA GLU A 712 -33.43 8.69 51.81
C GLU A 712 -34.82 8.81 52.44
N GLU A 713 -35.86 8.87 51.63
CA GLU A 713 -37.25 8.90 52.09
C GLU A 713 -37.64 7.60 52.81
N THR A 714 -37.32 6.44 52.24
CA THR A 714 -37.62 5.14 52.86
C THR A 714 -36.78 4.90 54.12
N LEU A 715 -35.53 5.37 54.15
CA LEU A 715 -34.67 5.30 55.33
C LEU A 715 -35.21 6.20 56.45
N GLN A 716 -35.63 7.43 56.12
CA GLN A 716 -36.26 8.33 57.08
C GLN A 716 -37.58 7.76 57.61
N GLU A 717 -38.40 7.13 56.77
CA GLU A 717 -39.66 6.45 57.16
C GLU A 717 -39.42 5.30 58.16
N ILE A 718 -38.30 4.58 58.02
CA ILE A 718 -37.94 3.48 58.93
C ILE A 718 -37.28 4.00 60.21
N GLN A 719 -36.37 4.98 60.08
CA GLN A 719 -35.72 5.61 61.22
C GLN A 719 -36.71 6.38 62.12
N SER A 720 -37.80 6.91 61.56
CA SER A 720 -38.88 7.52 62.34
C SER A 720 -39.65 6.50 63.19
N LYS A 721 -39.68 5.23 62.79
CA LYS A 721 -40.29 4.13 63.56
C LYS A 721 -39.31 3.53 64.55
N ASN A 722 -38.04 3.37 64.17
CA ASN A 722 -36.96 2.91 65.04
C ASN A 722 -35.60 3.49 64.60
N PRO A 723 -34.95 4.36 65.41
CA PRO A 723 -33.75 5.08 65.00
C PRO A 723 -32.52 4.17 64.78
N LYS A 724 -32.54 2.93 65.28
CA LYS A 724 -31.42 1.97 65.17
C LYS A 724 -31.51 1.07 63.92
N GLN A 725 -32.60 1.15 63.15
CA GLN A 725 -32.78 0.42 61.89
C GLN A 725 -32.27 1.25 60.70
N PRO A 726 -31.76 0.63 59.61
CA PRO A 726 -31.63 -0.82 59.36
C PRO A 726 -30.30 -1.43 59.85
N LEU A 727 -29.42 -0.66 60.49
CA LEU A 727 -28.06 -1.08 60.85
C LEU A 727 -28.04 -2.28 61.81
N LEU A 728 -28.93 -2.27 62.80
CA LEU A 728 -29.14 -3.41 63.71
C LEU A 728 -29.65 -4.66 62.97
N GLY A 729 -30.54 -4.47 61.99
CA GLY A 729 -31.04 -5.52 61.12
C GLY A 729 -29.96 -6.19 60.28
N PHE A 730 -29.08 -5.40 59.65
CA PHE A 730 -27.94 -5.91 58.90
C PHE A 730 -26.95 -6.69 59.76
N PHE A 731 -26.65 -6.19 60.97
CA PHE A 731 -25.80 -6.88 61.92
C PHE A 731 -26.37 -8.25 62.33
N MET A 732 -27.67 -8.30 62.64
CA MET A 732 -28.33 -9.55 63.01
C MET A 732 -28.46 -10.53 61.84
N LEU A 733 -28.74 -10.05 60.61
CA LEU A 733 -28.73 -10.88 59.41
C LEU A 733 -27.34 -11.46 59.15
N LEU A 734 -26.27 -10.68 59.33
CA LEU A 734 -24.89 -11.15 59.21
C LEU A 734 -24.58 -12.23 60.24
N ILE A 735 -24.93 -12.02 61.51
CA ILE A 735 -24.71 -13.03 62.57
C ILE A 735 -25.51 -14.30 62.29
N ILE A 736 -26.79 -14.18 61.93
CA ILE A 736 -27.63 -15.34 61.62
C ILE A 736 -27.10 -16.07 60.39
N SER A 737 -26.69 -15.36 59.34
CA SER A 737 -26.09 -15.96 58.14
C SER A 737 -24.77 -16.65 58.44
N ALA A 738 -23.92 -16.05 59.29
CA ALA A 738 -22.68 -16.65 59.75
C ALA A 738 -22.94 -17.89 60.60
N LEU A 739 -23.92 -17.85 61.51
CA LEU A 739 -24.36 -18.99 62.32
C LEU A 739 -24.88 -20.12 61.44
N VAL A 740 -25.79 -19.84 60.50
CA VAL A 740 -26.34 -20.83 59.56
C VAL A 740 -25.23 -21.43 58.69
N TYR A 741 -24.32 -20.60 58.17
CA TYR A 741 -23.16 -21.06 57.39
C TYR A 741 -22.22 -21.93 58.23
N SER A 742 -21.95 -21.55 59.48
CA SER A 742 -21.13 -22.37 60.39
C SER A 742 -21.82 -23.68 60.79
N ILE A 743 -23.15 -23.69 60.97
CA ILE A 743 -23.92 -24.91 61.21
C ILE A 743 -23.92 -25.81 59.97
N SER A 744 -24.05 -25.26 58.75
CA SER A 744 -23.96 -26.04 57.50
C SER A 744 -22.55 -26.53 57.16
N LEU A 745 -21.52 -26.03 57.85
CA LEU A 745 -20.15 -26.52 57.79
C LEU A 745 -19.89 -27.65 58.81
N ILE A 746 -20.74 -27.74 59.84
CA ILE A 746 -20.66 -28.75 60.92
C ILE A 746 -21.56 -29.96 60.61
N ILE A 747 -22.68 -29.75 59.92
CA ILE A 747 -23.52 -30.79 59.29
C ILE A 747 -22.86 -31.21 57.98
#